data_AF-A0A290WVX5-F1
#
_entry.id   AF-A0A290WVX5-F1
#
_cell.length_a   1.000
_cell.length_b   1.000
_cell.length_c   1.000
_cell.angle_alpha   90.00
_cell.angle_beta   90.00
_cell.angle_gamma   90.00
#
_symmetry.space_group_name_H-M   'P 1'
#
loop_
_entity.id
_entity.type
_entity.pdbx_description
1 polymer ?
#
loop_
_entity_poly.entity_id
_entity_poly.type
_entity_poly.pdbx_seq_one_letter_code
_entity_poly.pdbx_strand_id
1 'polypeptide(L)'
;MHATDPATSPPSDVQQPSQQEIDHIVRLYESGEQVQMEEATRAMVDAYPMSALAWSVLGMALRLQGKDALPALQKTVELAPDDAEAHLHLGNAHMDGGHPDLAMPYFMRALELAPTFAEALSRLGDVLQAQGHPKEAGECYGGALDIDPALAMAHRGKGDVLVAQQQFQSAQSSYRQALTLEPGAADIHRKLGDVHVALNRPDAALQSYAAALEMDPENAMAHGGMGNVLFRLDRNAQAAASYRSATALPTANAAHYHGLGRSLHALGATADAESAYRQSIALDASLAAPMLHYADLLRETRRKEPAIAIYQAVLLLEPNNIDALNNLGMALQEDGQLEAALASFRQVALLAPDNPVTHSNIAAALNDMGQREAALESCRRAVKLGPKSTAAHVNLGTCLMEMGRLSEAVNSFETVVKLDPHHRRAYVNISAALTRLGRIDQAIMHCRKALKINPDWDELHSNLLFYLTHSQDIDAAALFAEHVRYAEHFEAPLRASWPQHGNTRDPERRLRIGFVSADLYNHAVAHFITPILEHLALSPRLELVIYANSFHDDHVSRHLHGLASIWRQVEKLTHPELAQVITSDAIDILIDLSGHTGFNRLPTFARKPAPLQLTWIGYPGTTGLQAMDYLLTDRYFSPPGELDDQFTEKLLRLPATAPFLPSPEAPAISPAAAIENGYITFGSFNRAGKLSREVIARWSALLRMVPEAKMLLAAMPNKQASDKLRSWFAREGIDAGRLTFHGYTNMHDYLALHSQVDLCLDTYPYTSGTTGFHALWMGVPTLTMVGSTLPGYVSAAILSHAGLQDFIAYGEEDFLAKGVAHASDPGRLAGMRKEMRERMRNAASGRPDEIAQGLEVALRHMWQRWCAGEMPASFEATSSGIVGEPQKEAQP
;
A
#
# COMPACT_ATOMS: atom_id res chain seq x y z
N MET A 1 82.60 6.27 45.80
CA MET A 1 83.73 6.82 45.00
C MET A 1 83.16 7.26 43.66
N HIS A 2 82.70 8.49 43.59
CA HIS A 2 82.72 9.37 42.41
C HIS A 2 82.34 10.76 42.91
N ALA A 3 83.11 11.75 42.46
CA ALA A 3 83.21 13.06 43.04
C ALA A 3 81.94 13.90 42.84
N THR A 4 81.53 14.58 43.90
CA THR A 4 80.58 15.68 43.90
C THR A 4 81.24 16.93 43.33
N ASP A 5 80.75 17.40 42.18
CA ASP A 5 81.03 18.75 41.66
C ASP A 5 80.00 19.74 42.26
N PRO A 6 80.40 20.88 42.82
CA PRO A 6 79.48 21.85 43.40
C PRO A 6 78.92 22.80 42.33
N ALA A 7 77.59 22.84 42.29
CA ALA A 7 76.72 23.94 41.85
C ALA A 7 77.38 25.20 41.24
N THR A 8 77.18 25.39 39.93
CA THR A 8 77.13 26.73 39.34
C THR A 8 75.85 27.42 39.83
N SER A 9 76.00 28.30 40.82
CA SER A 9 74.94 29.25 41.20
C SER A 9 74.69 30.22 40.03
N PRO A 10 73.43 30.53 39.66
CA PRO A 10 73.15 31.59 38.70
C PRO A 10 73.58 32.95 39.29
N PRO A 11 73.88 33.96 38.45
CA PRO A 11 74.26 35.28 38.93
C PRO A 11 73.18 35.83 39.86
N SER A 12 73.59 36.16 41.08
CA SER A 12 72.75 36.50 42.24
C SER A 12 72.17 37.93 42.16
N ASP A 13 71.59 38.32 41.02
CA ASP A 13 70.92 39.63 40.85
C ASP A 13 69.86 39.64 39.73
N VAL A 14 69.17 38.52 39.49
CA VAL A 14 67.97 38.52 38.64
C VAL A 14 66.77 38.90 39.50
N GLN A 15 66.19 40.09 39.28
CA GLN A 15 64.94 40.48 39.90
C GLN A 15 63.83 39.47 39.55
N GLN A 16 63.24 38.86 40.58
CA GLN A 16 62.11 37.96 40.46
C GLN A 16 60.82 38.71 40.84
N PRO A 17 59.67 38.32 40.27
CA PRO A 17 58.36 38.80 40.72
C PRO A 17 58.20 38.60 42.22
N SER A 18 57.64 39.61 42.90
CA SER A 18 57.31 39.51 44.32
C SER A 18 56.13 38.57 44.54
N GLN A 19 56.04 37.97 45.73
CA GLN A 19 54.92 37.10 46.09
C GLN A 19 53.56 37.81 45.95
N GLN A 20 53.50 39.12 46.18
CA GLN A 20 52.26 39.90 46.02
C GLN A 20 51.81 39.99 44.56
N GLU A 21 52.74 40.09 43.61
CA GLU A 21 52.45 40.09 42.17
C GLU A 21 51.99 38.71 41.71
N ILE A 22 52.62 37.64 42.21
CA ILE A 22 52.21 36.25 41.96
C ILE A 22 50.80 36.00 42.51
N ASP A 23 50.54 36.34 43.78
CA ASP A 23 49.23 36.17 44.43
C ASP A 23 48.14 37.00 43.73
N HIS A 24 48.49 38.14 43.13
CA HIS A 24 47.55 38.91 42.31
C HIS A 24 47.14 38.15 41.05
N ILE A 25 48.10 37.56 40.33
CA ILE A 25 47.82 36.78 39.12
C ILE A 25 47.06 35.50 39.45
N VAL A 26 47.40 34.80 40.54
CA VAL A 26 46.66 33.62 41.01
C VAL A 26 45.20 33.97 41.28
N ARG A 27 44.91 35.10 41.94
CA ARG A 27 43.52 35.55 42.15
C ARG A 27 42.80 35.86 40.83
N LEU A 28 43.48 36.45 39.85
CA LEU A 28 42.88 36.71 38.53
C LEU A 28 42.59 35.40 37.78
N TYR A 29 43.46 34.40 37.92
CA TYR A 29 43.25 33.06 37.39
C TYR A 29 42.04 32.36 38.06
N GLU A 30 41.97 32.37 39.39
CA GLU A 30 40.88 31.75 40.17
C GLU A 30 39.52 32.44 39.94
N SER A 31 39.51 33.74 39.67
CA SER A 31 38.30 34.51 39.36
C SER A 31 37.88 34.43 37.88
N GLY A 32 38.70 33.83 37.01
CA GLY A 32 38.43 33.74 35.57
C GLY A 32 38.55 35.08 34.83
N GLU A 33 39.19 36.08 35.42
CA GLU A 33 39.40 37.43 34.86
C GLU A 33 40.54 37.43 33.82
N GLN A 34 40.35 36.66 32.73
CA GLN A 34 41.40 36.32 31.76
C GLN A 34 42.06 37.53 31.07
N VAL A 35 41.30 38.58 30.75
CA VAL A 35 41.83 39.79 30.09
C VAL A 35 42.72 40.58 31.05
N GLN A 36 42.28 40.74 32.30
CA GLN A 36 43.06 41.42 33.33
C GLN A 36 44.27 40.58 33.75
N MET A 37 44.15 39.25 33.72
CA MET A 37 45.27 38.32 33.90
C MET A 37 46.34 38.52 32.82
N GLU A 38 45.96 38.67 31.55
CA GLU A 38 46.90 38.99 30.48
C GLU A 38 47.56 40.36 30.69
N GLU A 39 46.80 41.39 31.02
CA GLU A 39 47.36 42.73 31.26
C GLU A 39 48.37 42.73 32.42
N ALA A 40 48.03 42.07 33.54
CA ALA A 40 48.90 41.95 34.69
C ALA A 40 50.16 41.12 34.39
N THR A 41 50.03 40.03 33.63
CA THR A 41 51.17 39.18 33.25
C THR A 41 52.08 39.86 32.23
N ARG A 42 51.55 40.66 31.30
CA ARG A 42 52.36 41.50 30.40
C ARG A 42 53.17 42.54 31.17
N ALA A 43 52.54 43.24 32.12
CA ALA A 43 53.25 44.20 32.98
C ALA A 43 54.35 43.52 33.82
N MET A 44 54.10 42.29 34.27
CA MET A 44 55.10 41.48 34.98
C MET A 44 56.26 41.04 34.06
N VAL A 45 55.99 40.69 32.80
CA VAL A 45 57.04 40.39 31.82
C VAL A 45 57.87 41.64 31.51
N ASP A 46 57.26 42.82 31.41
CA ASP A 46 57.97 44.09 31.18
C ASP A 46 58.88 44.45 32.37
N ALA A 47 58.42 44.21 33.61
CA ALA A 47 59.19 44.46 34.82
C ALA A 47 60.29 43.42 35.07
N TYR A 48 60.06 42.15 34.67
CA TYR A 48 60.95 41.02 34.93
C TYR A 48 61.21 40.19 33.66
N PRO A 49 61.84 40.76 32.62
CA PRO A 49 61.98 40.12 31.30
C PRO A 49 62.86 38.86 31.30
N MET A 50 63.65 38.65 32.37
CA MET A 50 64.50 37.46 32.56
C MET A 50 63.85 36.41 33.49
N SER A 51 62.63 36.63 33.97
CA SER A 51 61.92 35.66 34.81
C SER A 51 61.15 34.66 33.94
N ALA A 52 61.57 33.38 33.97
CA ALA A 52 60.86 32.30 33.28
C ALA A 52 59.41 32.18 33.77
N LEU A 53 59.17 32.37 35.08
CA LEU A 53 57.82 32.37 35.66
C LEU A 53 56.93 33.45 35.01
N ALA A 54 57.46 34.65 34.78
CA ALA A 54 56.68 35.73 34.20
C ALA A 54 56.22 35.40 32.76
N TRP A 55 57.12 34.84 31.96
CA TRP A 55 56.81 34.38 30.61
C TRP A 55 55.87 33.16 30.59
N SER A 56 56.02 32.24 31.55
CA SER A 56 55.17 31.05 31.66
C SER A 56 53.72 31.44 31.89
N VAL A 57 53.48 32.33 32.87
CA VAL A 57 52.12 32.73 33.23
C VAL A 57 51.48 33.63 32.17
N LEU A 58 52.27 34.44 31.44
CA LEU A 58 51.79 35.14 30.23
C LEU A 58 51.36 34.14 29.15
N GLY A 59 52.18 33.11 28.90
CA GLY A 59 51.86 32.04 27.97
C GLY A 59 50.55 31.32 28.31
N MET A 60 50.36 30.97 29.60
CA MET A 60 49.12 30.38 30.08
C MET A 60 47.92 31.32 29.89
N ALA A 61 48.05 32.60 30.24
CA ALA A 61 46.99 33.60 30.08
C ALA A 61 46.57 33.78 28.61
N LEU A 62 47.52 33.69 27.67
CA LEU A 62 47.25 33.73 26.23
C LEU A 62 46.53 32.47 25.75
N ARG A 63 46.97 31.28 26.18
CA ARG A 63 46.32 30.00 25.84
C ARG A 63 44.87 29.95 26.31
N LEU A 64 44.59 30.41 27.53
CA LEU A 64 43.22 30.45 28.08
C LEU A 64 42.25 31.30 27.25
N GLN A 65 42.77 32.28 26.51
CA GLN A 65 42.00 33.14 25.60
C GLN A 65 42.04 32.68 24.14
N GLY A 66 42.68 31.53 23.84
CA GLY A 66 42.89 31.05 22.47
C GLY A 66 43.80 31.96 21.62
N LYS A 67 44.64 32.78 22.25
CA LYS A 67 45.64 33.63 21.59
C LYS A 67 46.94 32.86 21.37
N ASP A 68 47.78 33.34 20.46
CA ASP A 68 49.09 32.74 20.19
C ASP A 68 50.02 32.89 21.41
N ALA A 69 50.20 31.79 22.12
CA ALA A 69 51.04 31.69 23.31
C ALA A 69 52.45 31.16 23.01
N LEU A 70 52.70 30.69 21.78
CA LEU A 70 53.96 30.02 21.42
C LEU A 70 55.17 30.92 21.69
N PRO A 71 55.20 32.23 21.33
CA PRO A 71 56.36 33.07 21.58
C PRO A 71 56.70 33.21 23.07
N ALA A 72 55.69 33.33 23.94
CA ALA A 72 55.89 33.49 25.37
C ALA A 72 56.38 32.17 26.03
N LEU A 73 55.82 31.03 25.60
CA LEU A 73 56.19 29.72 26.14
C LEU A 73 57.53 29.22 25.59
N GLN A 74 57.88 29.55 24.35
CA GLN A 74 59.24 29.37 23.83
C GLN A 74 60.25 30.16 24.67
N LYS A 75 59.94 31.41 25.00
CA LYS A 75 60.79 32.23 25.84
C LYS A 75 60.94 31.67 27.27
N THR A 76 59.89 31.05 27.77
CA THR A 76 59.91 30.35 29.07
C THR A 76 60.92 29.20 29.05
N VAL A 77 60.86 28.33 28.04
CA VAL A 77 61.80 27.20 27.89
C VAL A 77 63.24 27.67 27.63
N GLU A 78 63.44 28.77 26.91
CA GLU A 78 64.78 29.38 26.73
C GLU A 78 65.41 29.83 28.06
N LEU A 79 64.60 30.42 28.95
CA LEU A 79 65.05 30.95 30.24
C LEU A 79 65.17 29.86 31.32
N ALA A 80 64.39 28.77 31.21
CA ALA A 80 64.39 27.65 32.14
C ALA A 80 64.33 26.30 31.38
N PRO A 81 65.42 25.86 30.72
CA PRO A 81 65.43 24.65 29.89
C PRO A 81 65.30 23.34 30.69
N ASP A 82 65.55 23.38 32.00
CA ASP A 82 65.45 22.23 32.91
C ASP A 82 64.13 22.23 33.72
N ASP A 83 63.19 23.11 33.41
CA ASP A 83 61.86 23.16 34.01
C ASP A 83 60.87 22.28 33.22
N ALA A 84 60.44 21.17 33.82
CA ALA A 84 59.50 20.24 33.19
C ALA A 84 58.12 20.90 32.89
N GLU A 85 57.67 21.84 33.71
CA GLU A 85 56.39 22.53 33.57
C GLU A 85 56.40 23.50 32.37
N ALA A 86 57.54 24.16 32.14
CA ALA A 86 57.76 24.97 30.94
C ALA A 86 57.64 24.16 29.64
N HIS A 87 58.22 22.95 29.61
CA HIS A 87 58.10 22.05 28.47
C HIS A 87 56.67 21.53 28.28
N LEU A 88 55.97 21.21 29.37
CA LEU A 88 54.56 20.82 29.32
C LEU A 88 53.70 21.94 28.71
N HIS A 89 53.86 23.18 29.18
CA HIS A 89 53.07 24.32 28.68
C HIS A 89 53.34 24.58 27.19
N LEU A 90 54.59 24.52 26.74
CA LEU A 90 54.95 24.68 25.33
C LEU A 90 54.40 23.54 24.46
N GLY A 91 54.50 22.29 24.92
CA GLY A 91 53.89 21.14 24.25
C GLY A 91 52.37 21.30 24.12
N ASN A 92 51.70 21.76 25.18
CA ASN A 92 50.26 22.03 25.16
C ASN A 92 49.89 23.14 24.17
N ALA A 93 50.70 24.19 24.03
CA ALA A 93 50.47 25.24 23.02
C ALA A 93 50.58 24.70 21.58
N HIS A 94 51.50 23.77 21.33
CA HIS A 94 51.59 23.08 20.03
C HIS A 94 50.38 22.17 19.77
N MET A 95 49.85 21.51 20.81
CA MET A 95 48.61 20.74 20.71
C MET A 95 47.40 21.62 20.38
N ASP A 96 47.26 22.77 21.04
CA ASP A 96 46.19 23.74 20.76
C ASP A 96 46.25 24.26 19.31
N GLY A 97 47.47 24.41 18.78
CA GLY A 97 47.72 24.75 17.37
C GLY A 97 47.48 23.61 16.37
N GLY A 98 47.09 22.41 16.83
CA GLY A 98 46.87 21.24 15.96
C GLY A 98 48.16 20.61 15.43
N HIS A 99 49.28 20.75 16.14
CA HIS A 99 50.59 20.26 15.74
C HIS A 99 51.14 19.20 16.71
N PRO A 100 50.56 17.99 16.77
CA PRO A 100 50.97 16.94 17.70
C PRO A 100 52.42 16.49 17.50
N ASP A 101 52.90 16.50 16.25
CA ASP A 101 54.29 16.15 15.91
C ASP A 101 55.30 17.15 16.52
N LEU A 102 54.92 18.43 16.62
CA LEU A 102 55.75 19.46 17.23
C LEU A 102 55.63 19.46 18.76
N ALA A 103 54.52 18.95 19.32
CA ALA A 103 54.31 18.85 20.77
C ALA A 103 55.09 17.69 21.41
N MET A 104 55.21 16.56 20.69
CA MET A 104 55.80 15.32 21.19
C MET A 104 57.19 15.49 21.85
N PRO A 105 58.17 16.19 21.25
CA PRO A 105 59.50 16.32 21.84
C PRO A 105 59.50 17.04 23.19
N TYR A 106 58.57 17.98 23.38
CA TYR A 106 58.46 18.74 24.63
C TYR A 106 57.84 17.91 25.74
N PHE A 107 56.82 17.09 25.46
CA PHE A 107 56.29 16.15 26.47
C PHE A 107 57.32 15.07 26.85
N MET A 108 58.08 14.55 25.87
CA MET A 108 59.19 13.64 26.16
C MET A 108 60.25 14.30 27.02
N ARG A 109 60.64 15.56 26.72
CA ARG A 109 61.60 16.30 27.53
C ARG A 109 61.10 16.58 28.94
N ALA A 110 59.83 16.93 29.12
CA ALA A 110 59.21 17.08 30.43
C ALA A 110 59.28 15.79 31.26
N LEU A 111 59.08 14.63 30.63
CA LEU A 111 59.19 13.31 31.27
C LEU A 111 60.64 12.88 31.55
N GLU A 112 61.61 13.30 30.74
CA GLU A 112 63.03 13.11 31.03
C GLU A 112 63.46 13.87 32.28
N LEU A 113 62.96 15.11 32.43
CA LEU A 113 63.25 15.98 33.57
C LEU A 113 62.48 15.55 34.83
N ALA A 114 61.24 15.10 34.66
CA ALA A 114 60.37 14.64 35.74
C ALA A 114 59.62 13.34 35.34
N PRO A 115 60.20 12.15 35.59
CA PRO A 115 59.60 10.86 35.19
C PRO A 115 58.25 10.55 35.84
N THR A 116 57.91 11.20 36.95
CA THR A 116 56.62 11.06 37.65
C THR A 116 55.65 12.19 37.31
N PHE A 117 55.78 12.83 36.15
CA PHE A 117 54.89 13.91 35.72
C PHE A 117 53.66 13.34 35.00
N ALA A 118 52.62 13.01 35.77
CA ALA A 118 51.40 12.36 35.28
C ALA A 118 50.72 13.12 34.12
N GLU A 119 50.64 14.46 34.21
CA GLU A 119 50.01 15.28 33.17
C GLU A 119 50.79 15.20 31.84
N ALA A 120 52.11 15.35 31.86
CA ALA A 120 52.95 15.22 30.67
C ALA A 120 52.83 13.83 30.02
N LEU A 121 52.69 12.78 30.85
CA LEU A 121 52.49 11.42 30.36
C LEU A 121 51.11 11.24 29.71
N SER A 122 50.05 11.83 30.29
CA SER A 122 48.72 11.85 29.67
C SER A 122 48.72 12.62 28.34
N ARG A 123 49.40 13.76 28.27
CA ARG A 123 49.53 14.57 27.05
C ARG A 123 50.32 13.87 25.94
N LEU A 124 51.35 13.10 26.30
CA LEU A 124 52.03 12.21 25.35
C LEU A 124 51.07 11.13 24.81
N GLY A 125 50.16 10.63 25.66
CA GLY A 125 49.07 9.75 25.25
C GLY A 125 48.15 10.39 24.20
N ASP A 126 47.75 11.66 24.40
CA ASP A 126 46.93 12.41 23.45
C ASP A 126 47.60 12.50 22.06
N VAL A 127 48.91 12.77 22.03
CA VAL A 127 49.73 12.84 20.80
C VAL A 127 49.76 11.48 20.09
N LEU A 128 50.09 10.41 20.82
CA LEU A 128 50.17 9.06 20.26
C LEU A 128 48.82 8.60 19.70
N GLN A 129 47.73 8.97 20.37
CA GLN A 129 46.38 8.69 19.88
C GLN A 129 46.09 9.44 18.58
N ALA A 130 46.47 10.72 18.48
CA ALA A 130 46.33 11.51 17.25
C ALA A 130 47.17 10.94 16.08
N GLN A 131 48.32 10.33 16.38
CA GLN A 131 49.19 9.67 15.40
C GLN A 131 48.74 8.24 15.03
N GLY A 132 47.67 7.71 15.63
CA GLY A 132 47.16 6.37 15.33
C GLY A 132 47.89 5.24 16.05
N HIS A 133 48.51 5.52 17.20
CA HIS A 133 49.19 4.57 18.09
C HIS A 133 48.37 4.33 19.38
N PRO A 134 47.18 3.70 19.30
CA PRO A 134 46.25 3.60 20.43
C PRO A 134 46.75 2.67 21.55
N LYS A 135 47.65 1.74 21.24
CA LYS A 135 48.19 0.83 22.26
C LYS A 135 49.16 1.58 23.16
N GLU A 136 50.12 2.27 22.56
CA GLU A 136 51.10 3.12 23.22
C GLU A 136 50.43 4.28 23.97
N ALA A 137 49.38 4.87 23.39
CA ALA A 137 48.56 5.87 24.08
C ALA A 137 47.89 5.29 25.34
N GLY A 138 47.32 4.07 25.24
CA GLY A 138 46.74 3.37 26.38
C GLY A 138 47.75 3.07 27.50
N GLU A 139 48.99 2.73 27.15
CA GLU A 139 50.10 2.56 28.10
C GLU A 139 50.46 3.88 28.79
N CYS A 140 50.50 5.00 28.05
CA CYS A 140 50.72 6.33 28.62
C CYS A 140 49.61 6.74 29.59
N TYR A 141 48.34 6.61 29.23
CA TYR A 141 47.24 6.92 30.15
C TYR A 141 47.23 5.98 31.37
N GLY A 142 47.58 4.70 31.19
CA GLY A 142 47.75 3.76 32.30
C GLY A 142 48.83 4.19 33.28
N GLY A 143 50.03 4.49 32.76
CA GLY A 143 51.14 4.98 33.58
C GLY A 143 50.85 6.32 34.26
N ALA A 144 50.12 7.22 33.59
CA ALA A 144 49.70 8.49 34.19
C ALA A 144 48.77 8.25 35.39
N LEU A 145 47.85 7.28 35.29
CA LEU A 145 46.94 6.91 36.38
C LEU A 145 47.61 6.10 37.50
N ASP A 146 48.71 5.40 37.22
CA ASP A 146 49.53 4.75 38.24
C ASP A 146 50.28 5.79 39.10
N ILE A 147 50.61 6.94 38.52
CA ILE A 147 51.23 8.08 39.21
C ILE A 147 50.17 8.92 39.94
N ASP A 148 49.09 9.30 39.25
CA ASP A 148 47.97 10.09 39.78
C ASP A 148 46.61 9.48 39.40
N PRO A 149 45.99 8.69 40.29
CA PRO A 149 44.68 8.10 40.05
C PRO A 149 43.54 9.11 39.90
N ALA A 150 43.73 10.37 40.35
CA ALA A 150 42.73 11.44 40.32
C ALA A 150 42.83 12.31 39.05
N LEU A 151 43.64 11.91 38.05
CA LEU A 151 43.80 12.64 36.81
C LEU A 151 42.64 12.38 35.83
N ALA A 152 41.65 13.28 35.81
CA ALA A 152 40.44 13.14 35.00
C ALA A 152 40.71 13.00 33.48
N MET A 153 41.65 13.78 32.94
CA MET A 153 42.02 13.74 31.52
C MET A 153 42.60 12.37 31.10
N ALA A 154 43.34 11.69 31.98
CA ALA A 154 43.88 10.37 31.69
C ALA A 154 42.80 9.28 31.68
N HIS A 155 41.80 9.36 32.59
CA HIS A 155 40.61 8.50 32.54
C HIS A 155 39.79 8.72 31.26
N ARG A 156 39.63 9.98 30.82
CA ARG A 156 38.97 10.32 29.56
C ARG A 156 39.72 9.74 28.36
N GLY A 157 41.02 10.01 28.23
CA GLY A 157 41.85 9.51 27.12
C GLY A 157 41.90 7.97 27.07
N LYS A 158 42.02 7.32 28.23
CA LYS A 158 41.88 5.87 28.36
C LYS A 158 40.52 5.37 27.88
N GLY A 159 39.43 6.07 28.22
CA GLY A 159 38.09 5.80 27.71
C GLY A 159 38.02 5.85 26.18
N ASP A 160 38.59 6.88 25.56
CA ASP A 160 38.60 7.05 24.10
C ASP A 160 39.35 5.91 23.40
N VAL A 161 40.51 5.51 23.93
CA VAL A 161 41.28 4.35 23.43
C VAL A 161 40.48 3.05 23.54
N LEU A 162 39.81 2.84 24.67
CA LEU A 162 39.01 1.63 24.89
C LEU A 162 37.80 1.57 23.94
N VAL A 163 37.18 2.70 23.60
CA VAL A 163 36.13 2.77 22.57
C VAL A 163 36.69 2.38 21.20
N ALA A 164 37.86 2.91 20.81
CA ALA A 164 38.50 2.55 19.55
C ALA A 164 38.85 1.05 19.47
N GLN A 165 39.13 0.42 20.62
CA GLN A 165 39.35 -1.02 20.76
C GLN A 165 38.06 -1.85 20.93
N GLN A 166 36.88 -1.23 20.84
CA GLN A 166 35.56 -1.85 21.07
C GLN A 166 35.37 -2.47 22.48
N GLN A 167 36.14 -2.03 23.47
CA GLN A 167 36.05 -2.47 24.86
C GLN A 167 35.07 -1.57 25.66
N PHE A 168 33.79 -1.60 25.29
CA PHE A 168 32.79 -0.63 25.76
C PHE A 168 32.52 -0.67 27.27
N GLN A 169 32.60 -1.82 27.93
CA GLN A 169 32.42 -1.94 29.40
C GLN A 169 33.58 -1.29 30.16
N SER A 170 34.81 -1.48 29.67
CA SER A 170 35.99 -0.84 30.24
C SER A 170 35.95 0.67 29.98
N ALA A 171 35.58 1.09 28.77
CA ALA A 171 35.41 2.50 28.42
C ALA A 171 34.36 3.19 29.32
N GLN A 172 33.22 2.54 29.55
CA GLN A 172 32.20 3.00 30.49
C GLN A 172 32.77 3.26 31.88
N SER A 173 33.62 2.35 32.37
CA SER A 173 34.23 2.47 33.69
C SER A 173 35.19 3.66 33.75
N SER A 174 36.05 3.82 32.73
CA SER A 174 36.97 4.96 32.64
C SER A 174 36.23 6.30 32.55
N TYR A 175 35.19 6.43 31.71
CA TYR A 175 34.41 7.66 31.64
C TYR A 175 33.66 7.99 32.93
N ARG A 176 33.16 6.99 33.67
CA ARG A 176 32.55 7.23 34.99
C ARG A 176 33.55 7.72 36.02
N GLN A 177 34.79 7.24 35.98
CA GLN A 177 35.85 7.77 36.84
C GLN A 177 36.18 9.22 36.46
N ALA A 178 36.31 9.52 35.17
CA ALA A 178 36.50 10.89 34.69
C ALA A 178 35.36 11.83 35.17
N LEU A 179 34.10 11.38 35.07
CA LEU A 179 32.94 12.15 35.55
C LEU A 179 32.81 12.24 37.08
N THR A 180 33.44 11.33 37.83
CA THR A 180 33.50 11.44 39.29
C THR A 180 34.44 12.59 39.70
N LEU A 181 35.49 12.81 38.90
CA LEU A 181 36.48 13.86 39.11
C LEU A 181 36.02 15.20 38.52
N GLU A 182 35.40 15.18 37.33
CA GLU A 182 34.88 16.34 36.62
C GLU A 182 33.40 16.13 36.22
N PRO A 183 32.44 16.37 37.14
CA PRO A 183 31.02 16.12 36.86
C PRO A 183 30.45 16.97 35.72
N GLY A 184 31.01 18.16 35.48
CA GLY A 184 30.56 19.15 34.49
C GLY A 184 31.05 18.94 33.05
N ALA A 185 31.76 17.84 32.76
CA ALA A 185 32.31 17.59 31.44
C ALA A 185 31.24 17.05 30.46
N ALA A 186 30.55 17.98 29.77
CA ALA A 186 29.47 17.67 28.82
C ALA A 186 29.89 16.69 27.72
N ASP A 187 31.13 16.81 27.22
CA ASP A 187 31.66 15.95 26.17
C ASP A 187 31.85 14.50 26.64
N ILE A 188 32.20 14.29 27.92
CA ILE A 188 32.33 12.95 28.51
C ILE A 188 30.95 12.32 28.70
N HIS A 189 29.94 13.07 29.13
CA HIS A 189 28.55 12.60 29.18
C HIS A 189 28.05 12.18 27.80
N ARG A 190 28.33 12.98 26.75
CA ARG A 190 27.99 12.63 25.36
C ARG A 190 28.67 11.33 24.92
N LYS A 191 29.98 11.20 25.15
CA LYS A 191 30.75 9.97 24.83
C LYS A 191 30.25 8.75 25.60
N LEU A 192 29.87 8.93 26.86
CA LEU A 192 29.26 7.89 27.68
C LEU A 192 27.89 7.45 27.11
N GLY A 193 27.12 8.39 26.57
CA GLY A 193 25.90 8.11 25.80
C GLY A 193 26.17 7.19 24.61
N ASP A 194 27.18 7.50 23.80
CA ASP A 194 27.59 6.68 22.65
C ASP A 194 28.01 5.25 23.08
N VAL A 195 28.75 5.13 24.19
CA VAL A 195 29.10 3.83 24.80
C VAL A 195 27.86 3.07 25.26
N HIS A 196 26.88 3.75 25.86
CA HIS A 196 25.63 3.13 26.26
C HIS A 196 24.81 2.64 25.07
N VAL A 197 24.84 3.33 23.93
CA VAL A 197 24.26 2.86 22.67
C VAL A 197 24.95 1.57 22.21
N ALA A 198 26.29 1.54 22.21
CA ALA A 198 27.06 0.34 21.83
C ALA A 198 26.79 -0.87 22.76
N LEU A 199 26.53 -0.60 24.03
CA LEU A 199 26.15 -1.60 25.04
C LEU A 199 24.66 -2.01 24.99
N ASN A 200 23.88 -1.49 24.04
CA ASN A 200 22.43 -1.70 23.93
C ASN A 200 21.66 -1.33 25.22
N ARG A 201 22.02 -0.20 25.84
CA ARG A 201 21.40 0.35 27.07
C ARG A 201 20.72 1.68 26.77
N PRO A 202 19.53 1.68 26.13
CA PRO A 202 18.90 2.90 25.61
C PRO A 202 18.55 3.91 26.70
N ASP A 203 18.02 3.50 27.85
CA ASP A 203 17.65 4.43 28.92
C ASP A 203 18.87 5.14 29.51
N ALA A 204 19.96 4.41 29.70
CA ALA A 204 21.21 4.98 30.18
C ALA A 204 21.84 5.92 29.13
N ALA A 205 21.73 5.60 27.83
CA ALA A 205 22.17 6.50 26.77
C ALA A 205 21.39 7.82 26.79
N LEU A 206 20.05 7.76 26.91
CA LEU A 206 19.21 8.96 27.01
C LEU A 206 19.56 9.81 28.23
N GLN A 207 19.83 9.19 29.39
CA GLN A 207 20.27 9.90 30.59
C GLN A 207 21.62 10.59 30.38
N SER A 208 22.59 9.91 29.77
CA SER A 208 23.90 10.50 29.49
C SER A 208 23.82 11.64 28.47
N TYR A 209 23.02 11.52 27.41
CA TYR A 209 22.81 12.64 26.47
C TYR A 209 22.05 13.80 27.13
N ALA A 210 21.06 13.53 27.98
CA ALA A 210 20.35 14.58 28.72
C ALA A 210 21.30 15.34 29.65
N ALA A 211 22.16 14.64 30.40
CA ALA A 211 23.18 15.27 31.24
C ALA A 211 24.17 16.11 30.43
N ALA A 212 24.59 15.64 29.24
CA ALA A 212 25.42 16.43 28.33
C ALA A 212 24.71 17.73 27.89
N LEU A 213 23.42 17.66 27.57
CA LEU A 213 22.61 18.79 27.10
C LEU A 213 22.20 19.76 28.21
N GLU A 214 22.12 19.31 29.47
CA GLU A 214 21.96 20.20 30.63
C GLU A 214 23.19 21.09 30.83
N MET A 215 24.37 20.60 30.50
CA MET A 215 25.64 21.31 30.62
C MET A 215 25.97 22.14 29.37
N ASP A 216 25.69 21.59 28.19
CA ASP A 216 25.93 22.21 26.89
C ASP A 216 24.69 22.02 25.98
N PRO A 217 23.72 22.95 26.02
CA PRO A 217 22.53 22.88 25.18
C PRO A 217 22.82 22.99 23.67
N GLU A 218 23.99 23.51 23.28
CA GLU A 218 24.42 23.69 21.89
C GLU A 218 25.16 22.47 21.33
N ASN A 219 25.13 21.34 22.04
CA ASN A 219 25.77 20.11 21.61
C ASN A 219 24.94 19.37 20.54
N ALA A 220 25.14 19.71 19.26
CA ALA A 220 24.40 19.08 18.16
C ALA A 220 24.58 17.55 18.11
N MET A 221 25.76 17.04 18.49
CA MET A 221 26.04 15.61 18.51
C MET A 221 25.27 14.88 19.63
N ALA A 222 25.07 15.50 20.80
CA ALA A 222 24.24 14.93 21.87
C ALA A 222 22.75 14.93 21.47
N HIS A 223 22.25 16.01 20.86
CA HIS A 223 20.90 16.05 20.28
C HIS A 223 20.68 14.97 19.21
N GLY A 224 21.65 14.82 18.29
CA GLY A 224 21.61 13.78 17.25
C GLY A 224 21.69 12.36 17.81
N GLY A 225 22.57 12.13 18.79
CA GLY A 225 22.68 10.85 19.52
C GLY A 225 21.40 10.48 20.25
N MET A 226 20.78 11.44 20.94
CA MET A 226 19.47 11.27 21.58
C MET A 226 18.38 10.94 20.56
N GLY A 227 18.36 11.65 19.42
CA GLY A 227 17.45 11.38 18.30
C GLY A 227 17.58 9.95 17.77
N ASN A 228 18.82 9.46 17.60
CA ASN A 228 19.08 8.09 17.14
C ASN A 228 18.48 7.04 18.09
N VAL A 229 18.62 7.22 19.40
CA VAL A 229 18.09 6.30 20.41
C VAL A 229 16.56 6.34 20.42
N LEU A 230 15.96 7.54 20.40
CA LEU A 230 14.50 7.70 20.39
C LEU A 230 13.86 7.09 19.15
N PHE A 231 14.48 7.24 17.98
CA PHE A 231 14.00 6.61 16.74
C PHE A 231 14.01 5.08 16.84
N ARG A 232 15.08 4.48 17.40
CA ARG A 232 15.15 3.02 17.62
C ARG A 232 14.10 2.50 18.60
N LEU A 233 13.63 3.36 19.52
CA LEU A 233 12.54 3.05 20.46
C LEU A 233 11.14 3.34 19.88
N ASP A 234 11.04 3.64 18.59
CA ASP A 234 9.80 4.03 17.89
C ASP A 234 9.12 5.29 18.48
N ARG A 235 9.89 6.14 19.17
CA ARG A 235 9.45 7.43 19.72
C ARG A 235 9.68 8.54 18.70
N ASN A 236 9.11 8.38 17.50
CA ASN A 236 9.42 9.19 16.30
C ASN A 236 9.18 10.69 16.50
N ALA A 237 8.14 11.09 17.24
CA ALA A 237 7.87 12.50 17.55
C ALA A 237 8.97 13.14 18.41
N GLN A 238 9.47 12.41 19.41
CA GLN A 238 10.56 12.89 20.27
C GLN A 238 11.88 12.88 19.50
N ALA A 239 12.13 11.84 18.68
CA ALA A 239 13.30 11.78 17.82
C ALA A 239 13.37 12.99 16.87
N ALA A 240 12.26 13.32 16.20
CA ALA A 240 12.17 14.49 15.32
C ALA A 240 12.45 15.81 16.07
N ALA A 241 11.98 15.95 17.32
CA ALA A 241 12.27 17.14 18.14
C ALA A 241 13.76 17.26 18.50
N SER A 242 14.42 16.16 18.87
CA SER A 242 15.86 16.14 19.13
C SER A 242 16.66 16.49 17.88
N TYR A 243 16.32 15.90 16.72
CA TYR A 243 17.03 16.25 15.49
C TYR A 243 16.77 17.69 15.03
N ARG A 244 15.57 18.25 15.24
CA ARG A 244 15.31 19.68 14.97
C ARG A 244 16.25 20.57 15.78
N SER A 245 16.45 20.23 17.05
CA SER A 245 17.41 20.92 17.92
C SER A 245 18.83 20.79 17.38
N ALA A 246 19.25 19.59 16.95
CA ALA A 246 20.55 19.38 16.31
C ALA A 246 20.73 20.19 15.00
N THR A 247 19.69 20.27 14.16
CA THR A 247 19.73 20.96 12.86
C THR A 247 19.65 22.48 12.94
N ALA A 248 19.18 23.02 14.07
CA ALA A 248 19.14 24.45 14.33
C ALA A 248 20.51 25.04 14.71
N LEU A 249 21.49 24.18 15.03
CA LEU A 249 22.81 24.57 15.49
C LEU A 249 23.79 24.70 14.31
N PRO A 250 24.79 25.61 14.37
CA PRO A 250 25.79 25.79 13.30
C PRO A 250 26.61 24.53 12.99
N THR A 251 26.75 23.62 13.95
CA THR A 251 27.48 22.35 13.83
C THR A 251 26.63 21.21 13.26
N ALA A 252 25.47 21.51 12.68
CA ALA A 252 24.63 20.52 12.03
C ALA A 252 25.33 19.86 10.84
N ASN A 253 25.12 18.55 10.65
CA ASN A 253 25.69 17.78 9.56
C ASN A 253 24.62 16.97 8.82
N ALA A 254 25.01 16.31 7.73
CA ALA A 254 24.09 15.50 6.91
C ALA A 254 23.34 14.43 7.73
N ALA A 255 24.01 13.76 8.68
CA ALA A 255 23.39 12.71 9.50
C ALA A 255 22.24 13.23 10.37
N HIS A 256 22.32 14.47 10.88
CA HIS A 256 21.22 15.07 11.64
C HIS A 256 19.98 15.29 10.77
N TYR A 257 20.16 15.80 9.56
CA TYR A 257 19.07 15.98 8.60
C TYR A 257 18.49 14.64 8.11
N HIS A 258 19.33 13.61 7.90
CA HIS A 258 18.87 12.26 7.57
C HIS A 258 18.00 11.66 8.68
N GLY A 259 18.43 11.77 9.93
CA GLY A 259 17.68 11.31 11.11
C GLY A 259 16.34 12.05 11.28
N LEU A 260 16.34 13.37 11.03
CA LEU A 260 15.12 14.18 11.01
C LEU A 260 14.15 13.69 9.93
N GLY A 261 14.64 13.50 8.70
CA GLY A 261 13.85 13.00 7.57
C GLY A 261 13.18 11.66 7.87
N ARG A 262 13.94 10.70 8.41
CA ARG A 262 13.42 9.37 8.81
C ARG A 262 12.33 9.46 9.87
N SER A 263 12.54 10.30 10.89
CA SER A 263 11.57 10.48 11.98
C SER A 263 10.27 11.12 11.50
N LEU A 264 10.36 12.11 10.61
CA LEU A 264 9.20 12.77 10.00
C LEU A 264 8.46 11.86 9.01
N HIS A 265 9.20 11.07 8.24
CA HIS A 265 8.64 10.07 7.33
C HIS A 265 7.82 9.04 8.11
N ALA A 266 8.34 8.52 9.24
CA ALA A 266 7.60 7.61 10.11
C ALA A 266 6.32 8.23 10.73
N LEU A 267 6.27 9.56 10.87
CA LEU A 267 5.08 10.30 11.34
C LEU A 267 4.09 10.64 10.21
N GLY A 268 4.39 10.33 8.95
CA GLY A 268 3.58 10.73 7.79
C GLY A 268 3.70 12.21 7.42
N ALA A 269 4.66 12.94 7.98
CA ALA A 269 4.93 14.35 7.67
C ALA A 269 5.76 14.47 6.38
N THR A 270 5.19 14.05 5.26
CA THR A 270 5.86 13.85 3.96
C THR A 270 6.64 15.06 3.45
N ALA A 271 6.03 16.26 3.49
CA ALA A 271 6.67 17.48 2.96
C ALA A 271 7.91 17.88 3.77
N ASP A 272 7.81 17.78 5.10
CA ASP A 272 8.93 18.11 5.99
C ASP A 272 10.04 17.05 5.87
N ALA A 273 9.68 15.77 5.72
CA ALA A 273 10.62 14.68 5.48
C ALA A 273 11.42 14.87 4.17
N GLU A 274 10.73 15.24 3.08
CA GLU A 274 11.37 15.57 1.79
C GLU A 274 12.37 16.72 1.95
N SER A 275 11.98 17.80 2.66
CA SER A 275 12.88 18.93 2.91
C SER A 275 14.13 18.50 3.69
N ALA A 276 13.97 17.68 4.73
CA ALA A 276 15.10 17.17 5.51
C ALA A 276 16.04 16.28 4.70
N TYR A 277 15.51 15.34 3.90
CA TYR A 277 16.36 14.51 3.05
C TYR A 277 17.13 15.31 2.01
N ARG A 278 16.48 16.28 1.36
CA ARG A 278 17.15 17.16 0.39
C ARG A 278 18.29 17.95 1.04
N GLN A 279 18.09 18.44 2.26
CA GLN A 279 19.14 19.15 2.98
C GLN A 279 20.30 18.23 3.40
N SER A 280 20.01 16.98 3.80
CA SER A 280 21.06 15.97 4.04
C SER A 280 21.92 15.73 2.80
N ILE A 281 21.29 15.56 1.64
CA ILE A 281 21.98 15.31 0.36
C ILE A 281 22.76 16.55 -0.10
N ALA A 282 22.23 17.74 0.15
CA ALA A 282 22.91 19.00 -0.18
C ALA A 282 24.19 19.22 0.65
N LEU A 283 24.21 18.76 1.90
CA LEU A 283 25.40 18.81 2.76
C LEU A 283 26.43 17.74 2.39
N ASP A 284 25.98 16.54 2.03
CA ASP A 284 26.86 15.46 1.59
C ASP A 284 26.16 14.55 0.57
N ALA A 285 26.50 14.76 -0.71
CA ALA A 285 25.93 14.01 -1.84
C ALA A 285 26.58 12.63 -2.04
N SER A 286 27.60 12.26 -1.25
CA SER A 286 28.23 10.94 -1.30
C SER A 286 27.49 9.89 -0.48
N LEU A 287 26.55 10.31 0.37
CA LEU A 287 25.78 9.41 1.23
C LEU A 287 24.61 8.78 0.47
N ALA A 288 24.68 7.47 0.23
CA ALA A 288 23.61 6.71 -0.40
C ALA A 288 22.33 6.60 0.46
N ALA A 289 22.46 6.49 1.78
CA ALA A 289 21.33 6.20 2.67
C ALA A 289 20.25 7.31 2.73
N PRO A 290 20.58 8.62 2.75
CA PRO A 290 19.58 9.69 2.60
C PRO A 290 18.92 9.71 1.23
N MET A 291 19.67 9.41 0.16
CA MET A 291 19.13 9.32 -1.20
C MET A 291 18.12 8.17 -1.33
N LEU A 292 18.42 7.00 -0.76
CA LEU A 292 17.51 5.86 -0.76
C LEU A 292 16.19 6.17 -0.07
N HIS A 293 16.22 6.67 1.17
CA HIS A 293 14.98 7.01 1.88
C HIS A 293 14.20 8.15 1.20
N TYR A 294 14.88 9.08 0.53
CA TYR A 294 14.20 10.09 -0.28
C TYR A 294 13.50 9.48 -1.50
N ALA A 295 14.17 8.55 -2.20
CA ALA A 295 13.57 7.82 -3.30
C ALA A 295 12.39 6.94 -2.86
N ASP A 296 12.47 6.33 -1.68
CA ASP A 296 11.37 5.57 -1.07
C ASP A 296 10.16 6.47 -0.81
N LEU A 297 10.37 7.64 -0.19
CA LEU A 297 9.33 8.65 0.02
C LEU A 297 8.69 9.11 -1.29
N LEU A 298 9.50 9.34 -2.34
CA LEU A 298 9.01 9.71 -3.67
C LEU A 298 8.16 8.60 -4.30
N ARG A 299 8.60 7.33 -4.21
CA ARG A 299 7.85 6.18 -4.70
C ARG A 299 6.52 6.03 -3.95
N GLU A 300 6.53 6.15 -2.62
CA GLU A 300 5.33 6.10 -1.78
C GLU A 300 4.34 7.24 -2.10
N THR A 301 4.84 8.43 -2.40
CA THR A 301 4.05 9.58 -2.88
C THR A 301 3.72 9.51 -4.38
N ARG A 302 3.97 8.36 -5.02
CA ARG A 302 3.69 8.04 -6.43
C ARG A 302 4.44 8.91 -7.45
N ARG A 303 5.53 9.56 -7.05
CA ARG A 303 6.47 10.29 -7.92
C ARG A 303 7.55 9.33 -8.43
N LYS A 304 7.16 8.43 -9.33
CA LYS A 304 7.98 7.29 -9.78
C LYS A 304 9.21 7.70 -10.57
N GLU A 305 9.09 8.59 -11.55
CA GLU A 305 10.24 8.96 -12.40
C GLU A 305 11.35 9.65 -11.58
N PRO A 306 11.05 10.59 -10.66
CA PRO A 306 12.05 11.11 -9.73
C PRO A 306 12.66 10.03 -8.83
N ALA A 307 11.86 9.09 -8.33
CA ALA A 307 12.36 7.99 -7.49
C ALA A 307 13.34 7.09 -8.27
N ILE A 308 12.99 6.70 -9.50
CA ILE A 308 13.83 5.89 -10.40
C ILE A 308 15.18 6.58 -10.63
N ALA A 309 15.18 7.88 -10.92
CA ALA A 309 16.41 8.64 -11.15
C ALA A 309 17.32 8.64 -9.91
N ILE A 310 16.75 8.74 -8.70
CA ILE A 310 17.54 8.72 -7.46
C ILE A 310 18.06 7.32 -7.14
N TYR A 311 17.27 6.26 -7.33
CA TYR A 311 17.79 4.89 -7.16
C TYR A 311 18.94 4.60 -8.13
N GLN A 312 18.83 5.04 -9.38
CA GLN A 312 19.92 4.94 -10.35
C GLN A 312 21.16 5.72 -9.90
N ALA A 313 21.00 6.93 -9.35
CA ALA A 313 22.10 7.70 -8.80
C ALA A 313 22.76 7.01 -7.59
N VAL A 314 21.98 6.37 -6.70
CA VAL A 314 22.52 5.54 -5.62
C VAL A 314 23.37 4.40 -6.17
N LEU A 315 22.92 3.73 -7.23
CA LEU A 315 23.66 2.63 -7.85
C LEU A 315 24.93 3.07 -8.60
N LEU A 316 25.07 4.35 -8.93
CA LEU A 316 26.34 4.91 -9.41
C LEU A 316 27.36 5.05 -8.28
N LEU A 317 26.91 5.31 -7.04
CA LEU A 317 27.76 5.38 -5.85
C LEU A 317 28.06 3.98 -5.29
N GLU A 318 27.04 3.13 -5.23
CA GLU A 318 27.07 1.80 -4.64
C GLU A 318 26.46 0.76 -5.61
N PRO A 319 27.22 0.27 -6.61
CA PRO A 319 26.68 -0.61 -7.68
C PRO A 319 26.06 -1.93 -7.22
N ASN A 320 26.41 -2.39 -6.01
CA ASN A 320 25.94 -3.65 -5.43
C ASN A 320 24.95 -3.42 -4.26
N ASN A 321 24.38 -2.23 -4.14
CA ASN A 321 23.38 -1.96 -3.10
C ASN A 321 22.07 -2.73 -3.41
N ILE A 322 21.80 -3.77 -2.62
CA ILE A 322 20.65 -4.68 -2.80
C ILE A 322 19.32 -3.94 -2.63
N ASP A 323 19.22 -3.04 -1.66
CA ASP A 323 17.99 -2.30 -1.37
C ASP A 323 17.67 -1.34 -2.53
N ALA A 324 18.68 -0.63 -3.04
CA ALA A 324 18.56 0.23 -4.21
C ALA A 324 18.11 -0.54 -5.46
N LEU A 325 18.69 -1.71 -5.73
CA LEU A 325 18.31 -2.56 -6.87
C LEU A 325 16.88 -3.10 -6.74
N ASN A 326 16.48 -3.57 -5.55
CA ASN A 326 15.12 -4.04 -5.32
C ASN A 326 14.11 -2.89 -5.47
N ASN A 327 14.36 -1.74 -4.86
CA ASN A 327 13.42 -0.61 -4.89
C ASN A 327 13.36 0.03 -6.29
N LEU A 328 14.48 0.07 -7.02
CA LEU A 328 14.50 0.42 -8.45
C LEU A 328 13.64 -0.55 -9.26
N GLY A 329 13.83 -1.86 -9.06
CA GLY A 329 13.03 -2.88 -9.75
C GLY A 329 11.53 -2.71 -9.49
N MET A 330 11.14 -2.45 -8.24
CA MET A 330 9.74 -2.17 -7.88
C MET A 330 9.22 -0.89 -8.55
N ALA A 331 9.99 0.21 -8.51
CA ALA A 331 9.59 1.46 -9.13
C ALA A 331 9.44 1.34 -10.66
N LEU A 332 10.35 0.62 -11.32
CA LEU A 332 10.28 0.32 -12.75
C LEU A 332 9.08 -0.56 -13.11
N GLN A 333 8.78 -1.57 -12.29
CA GLN A 333 7.60 -2.41 -12.49
C GLN A 333 6.31 -1.59 -12.34
N GLU A 334 6.24 -0.75 -11.30
CA GLU A 334 5.13 0.18 -11.10
C GLU A 334 4.98 1.17 -12.28
N ASP A 335 6.07 1.55 -12.93
CA ASP A 335 6.10 2.43 -14.14
C ASP A 335 5.75 1.68 -15.44
N GLY A 336 5.66 0.35 -15.40
CA GLY A 336 5.41 -0.49 -16.58
C GLY A 336 6.66 -0.86 -17.39
N GLN A 337 7.86 -0.49 -16.92
CA GLN A 337 9.14 -0.85 -17.53
C GLN A 337 9.58 -2.26 -17.07
N LEU A 338 8.79 -3.27 -17.45
CA LEU A 338 8.88 -4.62 -16.91
C LEU A 338 10.27 -5.25 -17.17
N GLU A 339 10.86 -5.08 -18.34
CA GLU A 339 12.17 -5.67 -18.69
C GLU A 339 13.29 -5.09 -17.83
N ALA A 340 13.27 -3.79 -17.59
CA ALA A 340 14.25 -3.11 -16.75
C ALA A 340 14.07 -3.49 -15.26
N ALA A 341 12.82 -3.66 -14.82
CA ALA A 341 12.50 -4.17 -13.49
C ALA A 341 13.08 -5.58 -13.29
N LEU A 342 12.82 -6.48 -14.25
CA LEU A 342 13.32 -7.85 -14.22
C LEU A 342 14.86 -7.91 -14.23
N ALA A 343 15.53 -7.02 -14.99
CA ALA A 343 16.99 -6.92 -14.98
C ALA A 343 17.51 -6.53 -13.58
N SER A 344 16.88 -5.55 -12.93
CA SER A 344 17.25 -5.11 -11.58
C SER A 344 17.08 -6.24 -10.56
N PHE A 345 15.95 -6.95 -10.58
CA PHE A 345 15.73 -8.09 -9.68
C PHE A 345 16.68 -9.27 -9.95
N ARG A 346 17.06 -9.52 -11.21
CA ARG A 346 18.06 -10.54 -11.54
C ARG A 346 19.44 -10.19 -11.01
N GLN A 347 19.82 -8.91 -10.99
CA GLN A 347 21.07 -8.47 -10.36
C GLN A 347 21.04 -8.74 -8.86
N VAL A 348 19.90 -8.48 -8.19
CA VAL A 348 19.74 -8.87 -6.78
C VAL A 348 19.87 -10.38 -6.60
N ALA A 349 19.30 -11.19 -7.51
CA ALA A 349 19.40 -12.66 -7.41
C ALA A 349 20.83 -13.18 -7.58
N LEU A 350 21.70 -12.44 -8.28
CA LEU A 350 23.13 -12.75 -8.36
C LEU A 350 23.86 -12.42 -7.05
N LEU A 351 23.51 -11.29 -6.42
CA LEU A 351 24.13 -10.84 -5.16
C LEU A 351 23.62 -11.61 -3.93
N ALA A 352 22.35 -12.02 -3.94
CA ALA A 352 21.66 -12.70 -2.85
C ALA A 352 20.80 -13.87 -3.38
N PRO A 353 21.43 -14.98 -3.82
CA PRO A 353 20.74 -16.11 -4.48
C PRO A 353 19.76 -16.86 -3.58
N ASP A 354 19.87 -16.71 -2.26
CA ASP A 354 19.01 -17.36 -1.28
C ASP A 354 17.89 -16.44 -0.75
N ASN A 355 17.70 -15.25 -1.34
CA ASN A 355 16.65 -14.33 -0.92
C ASN A 355 15.27 -14.70 -1.54
N PRO A 356 14.29 -15.16 -0.75
CA PRO A 356 12.96 -15.52 -1.27
C PRO A 356 12.17 -14.30 -1.79
N VAL A 357 12.44 -13.09 -1.28
CA VAL A 357 11.78 -11.85 -1.72
C VAL A 357 12.14 -11.56 -3.17
N THR A 358 13.42 -11.69 -3.52
CA THR A 358 13.90 -11.45 -4.89
C THR A 358 13.23 -12.36 -5.91
N HIS A 359 13.13 -13.65 -5.62
CA HIS A 359 12.42 -14.58 -6.51
C HIS A 359 10.91 -14.31 -6.57
N SER A 360 10.32 -13.76 -5.50
CA SER A 360 8.91 -13.33 -5.50
C SER A 360 8.70 -12.11 -6.40
N ASN A 361 9.63 -11.16 -6.40
CA ASN A 361 9.61 -9.98 -7.26
C ASN A 361 9.84 -10.34 -8.73
N ILE A 362 10.81 -11.23 -9.02
CA ILE A 362 11.03 -11.79 -10.37
C ILE A 362 9.75 -12.45 -10.87
N ALA A 363 9.09 -13.26 -10.03
CA ALA A 363 7.86 -13.92 -10.42
C ALA A 363 6.74 -12.93 -10.73
N ALA A 364 6.59 -11.88 -9.93
CA ALA A 364 5.59 -10.83 -10.19
C ALA A 364 5.85 -10.11 -11.53
N ALA A 365 7.09 -9.68 -11.78
CA ALA A 365 7.46 -9.04 -13.05
C ALA A 365 7.23 -9.97 -14.26
N LEU A 366 7.59 -11.25 -14.16
CA LEU A 366 7.35 -12.23 -15.23
C LEU A 366 5.84 -12.48 -15.46
N ASN A 367 5.04 -12.45 -14.41
CA ASN A 367 3.60 -12.59 -14.49
C ASN A 367 2.97 -11.39 -15.22
N ASP A 368 3.39 -10.17 -14.89
CA ASP A 368 2.96 -8.94 -15.56
C ASP A 368 3.36 -8.93 -17.06
N MET A 369 4.47 -9.58 -17.42
CA MET A 369 4.87 -9.82 -18.82
C MET A 369 4.09 -10.95 -19.53
N GLY A 370 3.22 -11.67 -18.81
CA GLY A 370 2.50 -12.84 -19.33
C GLY A 370 3.34 -14.12 -19.46
N GLN A 371 4.57 -14.16 -18.94
CA GLN A 371 5.47 -15.33 -18.96
C GLN A 371 5.15 -16.29 -17.79
N ARG A 372 3.96 -16.89 -17.83
CA ARG A 372 3.34 -17.62 -16.70
C ARG A 372 4.16 -18.80 -16.20
N GLU A 373 4.78 -19.58 -17.08
CA GLU A 373 5.58 -20.76 -16.71
C GLU A 373 6.87 -20.36 -15.97
N ALA A 374 7.55 -19.31 -16.44
CA ALA A 374 8.76 -18.78 -15.81
C ALA A 374 8.44 -18.10 -14.46
N ALA A 375 7.30 -17.41 -14.38
CA ALA A 375 6.78 -16.86 -13.13
C ALA A 375 6.52 -17.97 -12.11
N LEU A 376 5.87 -19.07 -12.53
CA LEU A 376 5.61 -20.22 -11.66
C LEU A 376 6.89 -20.87 -11.12
N GLU A 377 7.92 -21.03 -11.95
CA GLU A 377 9.22 -21.55 -11.52
C GLU A 377 9.86 -20.65 -10.45
N SER A 378 9.82 -19.33 -10.68
CA SER A 378 10.33 -18.33 -9.74
C SER A 378 9.56 -18.32 -8.42
N CYS A 379 8.21 -18.43 -8.47
CA CYS A 379 7.37 -18.60 -7.29
C CYS A 379 7.72 -19.86 -6.49
N ARG A 380 7.93 -21.00 -7.16
CA ARG A 380 8.34 -22.25 -6.50
C ARG A 380 9.71 -22.14 -5.85
N ARG A 381 10.65 -21.43 -6.51
CA ARG A 381 11.97 -21.14 -5.93
C ARG A 381 11.84 -20.26 -4.69
N ALA A 382 11.03 -19.21 -4.73
CA ALA A 382 10.74 -18.35 -3.58
C ALA A 382 10.17 -19.13 -2.39
N VAL A 383 9.19 -20.00 -2.62
CA VAL A 383 8.62 -20.87 -1.57
C VAL A 383 9.64 -21.88 -1.04
N LYS A 384 10.52 -22.44 -1.89
CA LYS A 384 11.58 -23.35 -1.46
C LYS A 384 12.59 -22.66 -0.54
N LEU A 385 12.99 -21.44 -0.88
CA LEU A 385 13.94 -20.63 -0.11
C LEU A 385 13.31 -20.08 1.19
N GLY A 386 12.03 -19.72 1.14
CA GLY A 386 11.27 -19.22 2.29
C GLY A 386 9.94 -19.93 2.47
N PRO A 387 9.90 -21.15 3.05
CA PRO A 387 8.66 -21.92 3.20
C PRO A 387 7.58 -21.25 4.06
N LYS A 388 7.99 -20.30 4.92
CA LYS A 388 7.10 -19.49 5.78
C LYS A 388 6.87 -18.07 5.23
N SER A 389 7.34 -17.75 4.03
CA SER A 389 7.11 -16.43 3.42
C SER A 389 5.68 -16.34 2.90
N THR A 390 4.86 -15.51 3.56
CA THR A 390 3.48 -15.23 3.13
C THR A 390 3.46 -14.62 1.72
N ALA A 391 4.36 -13.67 1.43
CA ALA A 391 4.50 -13.05 0.12
C ALA A 391 4.76 -14.07 -0.99
N ALA A 392 5.67 -15.03 -0.77
CA ALA A 392 5.98 -16.08 -1.75
C ALA A 392 4.76 -16.97 -2.04
N HIS A 393 4.01 -17.37 -1.00
CA HIS A 393 2.80 -18.17 -1.16
C HIS A 393 1.65 -17.39 -1.83
N VAL A 394 1.50 -16.09 -1.54
CA VAL A 394 0.53 -15.24 -2.24
C VAL A 394 0.86 -15.17 -3.74
N ASN A 395 2.11 -14.87 -4.10
CA ASN A 395 2.50 -14.77 -5.50
C ASN A 395 2.37 -16.11 -6.23
N LEU A 396 2.72 -17.23 -5.58
CA LEU A 396 2.50 -18.56 -6.11
C LEU A 396 1.00 -18.82 -6.34
N GLY A 397 0.15 -18.50 -5.36
CA GLY A 397 -1.30 -18.64 -5.47
C GLY A 397 -1.88 -17.83 -6.63
N THR A 398 -1.49 -16.55 -6.77
CA THR A 398 -1.97 -15.67 -7.84
C THR A 398 -1.57 -16.19 -9.22
N CYS A 399 -0.30 -16.57 -9.38
CA CYS A 399 0.19 -17.18 -10.64
C CYS A 399 -0.58 -18.45 -10.99
N LEU A 400 -0.84 -19.33 -10.01
CA LEU A 400 -1.65 -20.54 -10.20
C LEU A 400 -3.11 -20.23 -10.56
N MET A 401 -3.71 -19.17 -9.99
CA MET A 401 -5.06 -18.73 -10.35
C MET A 401 -5.16 -18.27 -11.80
N GLU A 402 -4.16 -17.55 -12.29
CA GLU A 402 -4.08 -17.07 -13.67
C GLU A 402 -3.87 -18.22 -14.66
N MET A 403 -3.08 -19.23 -14.29
CA MET A 403 -2.94 -20.46 -15.05
C MET A 403 -4.16 -21.41 -14.96
N GLY A 404 -5.21 -21.04 -14.23
CA GLY A 404 -6.40 -21.87 -14.04
C GLY A 404 -6.21 -23.08 -13.13
N ARG A 405 -5.07 -23.19 -12.43
CA ARG A 405 -4.73 -24.25 -11.46
C ARG A 405 -5.31 -23.94 -10.09
N LEU A 406 -6.62 -23.72 -10.05
CA LEU A 406 -7.33 -23.12 -8.92
C LEU A 406 -7.22 -23.91 -7.61
N SER A 407 -7.22 -25.25 -7.66
CA SER A 407 -7.11 -26.06 -6.45
C SER A 407 -5.74 -25.89 -5.77
N GLU A 408 -4.67 -25.78 -6.55
CA GLU A 408 -3.34 -25.52 -6.01
C GLU A 408 -3.21 -24.09 -5.49
N ALA A 409 -3.85 -23.13 -6.15
CA ALA A 409 -3.91 -21.76 -5.68
C ALA A 409 -4.56 -21.65 -4.29
N VAL A 410 -5.70 -22.31 -4.08
CA VAL A 410 -6.37 -22.37 -2.78
C VAL A 410 -5.42 -22.90 -1.70
N ASN A 411 -4.69 -23.98 -1.96
CA ASN A 411 -3.73 -24.54 -1.00
C ASN A 411 -2.61 -23.55 -0.64
N SER A 412 -2.09 -22.80 -1.62
CA SER A 412 -1.08 -21.77 -1.39
C SER A 412 -1.63 -20.65 -0.49
N PHE A 413 -2.82 -20.13 -0.78
CA PHE A 413 -3.43 -19.09 0.06
C PHE A 413 -3.87 -19.59 1.43
N GLU A 414 -4.32 -20.83 1.57
CA GLU A 414 -4.59 -21.44 2.88
C GLU A 414 -3.33 -21.53 3.73
N THR A 415 -2.17 -21.75 3.10
CA THR A 415 -0.88 -21.70 3.79
C THR A 415 -0.60 -20.29 4.30
N VAL A 416 -0.89 -19.25 3.51
CA VAL A 416 -0.80 -17.85 3.95
C VAL A 416 -1.68 -17.61 5.17
N VAL A 417 -2.96 -18.00 5.12
CA VAL A 417 -3.90 -17.81 6.24
C VAL A 417 -3.50 -18.60 7.50
N LYS A 418 -2.81 -19.74 7.36
CA LYS A 418 -2.25 -20.49 8.50
C LYS A 418 -1.06 -19.76 9.13
N LEU A 419 -0.25 -19.08 8.33
CA LEU A 419 0.92 -18.33 8.80
C LEU A 419 0.53 -16.96 9.36
N ASP A 420 -0.43 -16.29 8.71
CA ASP A 420 -0.97 -14.99 9.09
C ASP A 420 -2.51 -14.99 8.91
N PRO A 421 -3.26 -15.23 10.01
CA PRO A 421 -4.71 -15.17 10.00
C PRO A 421 -5.31 -13.79 9.68
N HIS A 422 -4.54 -12.70 9.74
CA HIS A 422 -5.02 -11.33 9.45
C HIS A 422 -4.73 -10.91 7.99
N HIS A 423 -4.25 -11.82 7.15
CA HIS A 423 -3.90 -11.53 5.77
C HIS A 423 -5.14 -11.42 4.84
N ARG A 424 -5.82 -10.27 4.84
CA ARG A 424 -7.04 -9.98 4.05
C ARG A 424 -7.01 -10.52 2.61
N ARG A 425 -5.97 -10.19 1.84
CA ARG A 425 -5.86 -10.53 0.41
C ARG A 425 -5.83 -12.05 0.15
N ALA A 426 -5.37 -12.84 1.12
CA ALA A 426 -5.38 -14.30 0.98
C ALA A 426 -6.81 -14.85 1.06
N TYR A 427 -7.63 -14.33 1.97
CA TYR A 427 -9.05 -14.70 2.06
C TYR A 427 -9.84 -14.31 0.80
N VAL A 428 -9.62 -13.10 0.27
CA VAL A 428 -10.24 -12.64 -1.00
C VAL A 428 -9.89 -13.61 -2.13
N ASN A 429 -8.61 -13.97 -2.26
CA ASN A 429 -8.17 -14.87 -3.31
C ASN A 429 -8.68 -16.31 -3.13
N ILE A 430 -8.76 -16.82 -1.88
CA ILE A 430 -9.36 -18.12 -1.57
C ILE A 430 -10.82 -18.14 -2.03
N SER A 431 -11.62 -17.15 -1.62
CA SER A 431 -13.04 -17.15 -1.92
C SER A 431 -13.28 -17.01 -3.43
N ALA A 432 -12.51 -16.17 -4.12
CA ALA A 432 -12.56 -16.06 -5.58
C ALA A 432 -12.18 -17.36 -6.30
N ALA A 433 -11.11 -18.03 -5.87
CA ALA A 433 -10.67 -19.30 -6.46
C ALA A 433 -11.68 -20.44 -6.20
N LEU A 434 -12.27 -20.51 -5.00
CA LEU A 434 -13.31 -21.48 -4.65
C LEU A 434 -14.58 -21.27 -5.48
N THR A 435 -15.01 -20.02 -5.69
CA THR A 435 -16.14 -19.71 -6.57
C THR A 435 -15.88 -20.11 -8.02
N ARG A 436 -14.67 -19.87 -8.55
CA ARG A 436 -14.28 -20.35 -9.90
C ARG A 436 -14.24 -21.88 -10.02
N LEU A 437 -14.02 -22.60 -8.91
CA LEU A 437 -14.10 -24.05 -8.81
C LEU A 437 -15.54 -24.59 -8.63
N GLY A 438 -16.53 -23.71 -8.47
CA GLY A 438 -17.92 -24.07 -8.14
C GLY A 438 -18.07 -24.64 -6.73
N ARG A 439 -17.28 -24.15 -5.76
CA ARG A 439 -17.33 -24.52 -4.34
C ARG A 439 -17.83 -23.33 -3.50
N ILE A 440 -19.04 -22.87 -3.82
CA ILE A 440 -19.63 -21.65 -3.25
C ILE A 440 -19.77 -21.74 -1.72
N ASP A 441 -20.21 -22.86 -1.17
CA ASP A 441 -20.39 -23.01 0.29
C ASP A 441 -19.07 -22.86 1.05
N GLN A 442 -17.97 -23.37 0.47
CA GLN A 442 -16.63 -23.18 1.01
C GLN A 442 -16.21 -21.70 0.92
N ALA A 443 -16.50 -21.02 -0.18
CA ALA A 443 -16.22 -19.59 -0.31
C ALA A 443 -16.97 -18.77 0.75
N ILE A 444 -18.27 -19.04 0.95
CA ILE A 444 -19.11 -18.42 2.00
C ILE A 444 -18.52 -18.67 3.39
N MET A 445 -18.13 -19.91 3.69
CA MET A 445 -17.49 -20.26 4.97
C MET A 445 -16.20 -19.47 5.20
N HIS A 446 -15.34 -19.35 4.18
CA HIS A 446 -14.09 -18.59 4.27
C HIS A 446 -14.34 -17.09 4.47
N CYS A 447 -15.30 -16.50 3.77
CA CYS A 447 -15.70 -15.10 3.98
C CYS A 447 -16.22 -14.88 5.40
N ARG A 448 -17.14 -15.73 5.89
CA ARG A 448 -17.65 -15.66 7.28
C ARG A 448 -16.53 -15.82 8.31
N LYS A 449 -15.55 -16.70 8.07
CA LYS A 449 -14.36 -16.85 8.93
C LYS A 449 -13.51 -15.58 8.95
N ALA A 450 -13.27 -14.99 7.78
CA ALA A 450 -12.49 -13.77 7.65
C ALA A 450 -13.15 -12.58 8.36
N LEU A 451 -14.47 -12.41 8.19
CA LEU A 451 -15.24 -11.32 8.81
C LEU A 451 -15.38 -11.45 10.33
N LYS A 452 -15.23 -12.66 10.89
CA LYS A 452 -15.08 -12.86 12.34
C LYS A 452 -13.73 -12.36 12.87
N ILE A 453 -12.69 -12.36 12.05
CA ILE A 453 -11.35 -11.85 12.41
C ILE A 453 -11.34 -10.33 12.30
N ASN A 454 -11.85 -9.80 11.20
CA ASN A 454 -11.97 -8.37 10.98
C ASN A 454 -13.28 -8.06 10.21
N PRO A 455 -14.28 -7.44 10.85
CA PRO A 455 -15.55 -7.11 10.22
C PRO A 455 -15.46 -5.91 9.25
N ASP A 456 -14.38 -5.13 9.29
CA ASP A 456 -14.17 -3.92 8.47
C ASP A 456 -13.65 -4.22 7.05
N TRP A 457 -13.47 -5.50 6.69
CA TRP A 457 -13.07 -5.90 5.35
C TRP A 457 -14.26 -5.86 4.38
N ASP A 458 -14.63 -4.65 3.95
CA ASP A 458 -15.73 -4.33 3.04
C ASP A 458 -15.76 -5.21 1.77
N GLU A 459 -14.61 -5.42 1.13
CA GLU A 459 -14.49 -6.29 -0.06
C GLU A 459 -14.92 -7.73 0.23
N LEU A 460 -14.55 -8.29 1.39
CA LEU A 460 -14.94 -9.64 1.80
C LEU A 460 -16.41 -9.73 2.18
N HIS A 461 -16.97 -8.65 2.73
CA HIS A 461 -18.39 -8.58 3.05
C HIS A 461 -19.24 -8.51 1.77
N SER A 462 -18.84 -7.70 0.79
CA SER A 462 -19.47 -7.69 -0.54
C SER A 462 -19.34 -9.03 -1.26
N ASN A 463 -18.16 -9.66 -1.22
CA ASN A 463 -17.97 -11.00 -1.77
C ASN A 463 -18.88 -12.05 -1.11
N LEU A 464 -19.06 -11.99 0.21
CA LEU A 464 -20.01 -12.84 0.92
C LEU A 464 -21.43 -12.67 0.36
N LEU A 465 -21.91 -11.43 0.25
CA LEU A 465 -23.25 -11.13 -0.27
C LEU A 465 -23.41 -11.63 -1.71
N PHE A 466 -22.41 -11.41 -2.56
CA PHE A 466 -22.40 -11.94 -3.92
C PHE A 466 -22.44 -13.47 -3.98
N TYR A 467 -21.73 -14.17 -3.10
CA TYR A 467 -21.79 -15.64 -3.07
C TYR A 467 -23.10 -16.17 -2.50
N LEU A 468 -23.70 -15.47 -1.53
CA LEU A 468 -25.01 -15.85 -0.99
C LEU A 468 -26.11 -15.81 -2.06
N THR A 469 -26.04 -14.92 -3.05
CA THR A 469 -27.01 -14.92 -4.18
C THR A 469 -26.90 -16.15 -5.08
N HIS A 470 -25.82 -16.92 -4.97
CA HIS A 470 -25.64 -18.17 -5.70
C HIS A 470 -26.03 -19.40 -4.86
N SER A 471 -26.30 -19.22 -3.56
CA SER A 471 -26.66 -20.30 -2.64
C SER A 471 -28.17 -20.59 -2.71
N GLN A 472 -28.53 -21.87 -2.67
CA GLN A 472 -29.92 -22.32 -2.55
C GLN A 472 -30.36 -22.45 -1.08
N ASP A 473 -29.42 -22.43 -0.14
CA ASP A 473 -29.65 -22.69 1.29
C ASP A 473 -30.10 -21.45 2.05
N ILE A 474 -30.12 -20.28 1.40
CA ILE A 474 -30.56 -19.03 1.99
C ILE A 474 -31.89 -18.61 1.35
N ASP A 475 -32.87 -18.30 2.20
CA ASP A 475 -34.13 -17.70 1.73
C ASP A 475 -33.98 -16.19 1.45
N ALA A 476 -34.96 -15.62 0.76
CA ALA A 476 -34.94 -14.23 0.33
C ALA A 476 -34.87 -13.23 1.51
N ALA A 477 -35.56 -13.52 2.61
CA ALA A 477 -35.61 -12.63 3.79
C ALA A 477 -34.27 -12.64 4.54
N ALA A 478 -33.66 -13.81 4.70
CA ALA A 478 -32.34 -13.96 5.29
C ALA A 478 -31.25 -13.30 4.40
N LEU A 479 -31.35 -13.44 3.08
CA LEU A 479 -30.45 -12.77 2.14
C LEU A 479 -30.57 -11.25 2.25
N PHE A 480 -31.80 -10.71 2.26
CA PHE A 480 -32.05 -9.29 2.46
C PHE A 480 -31.47 -8.78 3.79
N ALA A 481 -31.67 -9.53 4.88
CA ALA A 481 -31.12 -9.18 6.18
C ALA A 481 -29.58 -9.10 6.19
N GLU A 482 -28.87 -9.97 5.45
CA GLU A 482 -27.40 -9.88 5.32
C GLU A 482 -26.98 -8.58 4.58
N HIS A 483 -27.73 -8.13 3.58
CA HIS A 483 -27.47 -6.84 2.92
C HIS A 483 -27.71 -5.65 3.87
N VAL A 484 -28.77 -5.70 4.67
CA VAL A 484 -29.03 -4.65 5.67
C VAL A 484 -27.91 -4.61 6.73
N ARG A 485 -27.38 -5.76 7.16
CA ARG A 485 -26.23 -5.81 8.08
C ARG A 485 -24.97 -5.17 7.52
N TYR A 486 -24.74 -5.29 6.21
CA TYR A 486 -23.65 -4.56 5.55
C TYR A 486 -23.81 -3.05 5.74
N ALA A 487 -25.02 -2.51 5.53
CA ALA A 487 -25.28 -1.08 5.74
C ALA A 487 -25.24 -0.67 7.22
N GLU A 488 -25.70 -1.51 8.13
CA GLU A 488 -25.56 -1.26 9.59
C GLU A 488 -24.09 -1.08 9.98
N HIS A 489 -23.19 -1.85 9.37
CA HIS A 489 -21.75 -1.76 9.66
C HIS A 489 -21.06 -0.59 8.95
N PHE A 490 -21.25 -0.45 7.63
CA PHE A 490 -20.48 0.49 6.82
C PHE A 490 -21.14 1.86 6.61
N GLU A 491 -22.46 1.97 6.77
CA GLU A 491 -23.20 3.20 6.50
C GLU A 491 -23.71 3.88 7.78
N ALA A 492 -24.28 3.11 8.73
CA ALA A 492 -24.89 3.70 9.92
C ALA A 492 -23.95 4.66 10.69
N PRO A 493 -22.64 4.39 10.84
CA PRO A 493 -21.70 5.32 11.47
C PRO A 493 -21.49 6.64 10.69
N LEU A 494 -21.82 6.67 9.40
CA LEU A 494 -21.57 7.80 8.50
C LEU A 494 -22.79 8.72 8.33
N ARG A 495 -24.01 8.23 8.62
CA ARG A 495 -25.27 8.97 8.36
C ARG A 495 -25.32 10.35 9.00
N ALA A 496 -24.84 10.48 10.23
CA ALA A 496 -24.82 11.75 10.95
C ALA A 496 -23.92 12.80 10.28
N SER A 497 -22.99 12.36 9.42
CA SER A 497 -22.03 13.20 8.70
C SER A 497 -22.33 13.34 7.21
N TRP A 498 -23.51 12.90 6.74
CA TRP A 498 -23.90 13.09 5.34
C TRP A 498 -23.91 14.59 4.98
N PRO A 499 -23.39 14.95 3.81
CA PRO A 499 -23.26 16.36 3.44
C PRO A 499 -24.62 17.01 3.21
N GLN A 500 -24.70 18.31 3.50
CA GLN A 500 -25.78 19.12 2.94
C GLN A 500 -25.46 19.40 1.48
N HIS A 501 -26.23 18.78 0.57
CA HIS A 501 -26.02 18.93 -0.86
C HIS A 501 -26.32 20.36 -1.32
N GLY A 502 -25.28 21.07 -1.75
CA GLY A 502 -25.36 22.46 -2.24
C GLY A 502 -25.83 22.61 -3.69
N ASN A 503 -26.25 21.52 -4.34
CA ASN A 503 -26.70 21.56 -5.74
C ASN A 503 -27.93 22.48 -5.89
N THR A 504 -27.92 23.36 -6.90
CA THR A 504 -29.02 24.29 -7.16
C THR A 504 -30.31 23.54 -7.50
N ARG A 505 -31.38 23.77 -6.75
CA ARG A 505 -32.71 23.15 -6.96
C ARG A 505 -33.50 23.80 -8.11
N ASP A 506 -32.93 23.78 -9.31
CA ASP A 506 -33.61 24.15 -10.55
C ASP A 506 -34.10 22.88 -11.28
N PRO A 507 -35.43 22.65 -11.38
CA PRO A 507 -35.98 21.43 -11.97
C PRO A 507 -35.61 21.20 -13.44
N GLU A 508 -35.31 22.25 -14.20
CA GLU A 508 -35.10 22.20 -15.66
C GLU A 508 -33.63 22.36 -16.08
N ARG A 509 -32.72 22.56 -15.13
CA ARG A 509 -31.30 22.72 -15.41
C ARG A 509 -30.69 21.50 -16.11
N ARG A 510 -29.55 21.71 -16.77
CA ARG A 510 -28.71 20.61 -17.26
C ARG A 510 -28.16 19.80 -16.07
N LEU A 511 -28.32 18.47 -16.09
CA LEU A 511 -27.95 17.59 -14.98
C LEU A 511 -26.57 16.97 -15.18
N ARG A 512 -25.77 16.94 -14.11
CA ARG A 512 -24.51 16.17 -14.06
C ARG A 512 -24.76 14.75 -13.56
N ILE A 513 -24.53 13.78 -14.42
CA ILE A 513 -24.73 12.36 -14.15
C ILE A 513 -23.36 11.70 -13.99
N GLY A 514 -23.05 11.24 -12.78
CA GLY A 514 -21.82 10.54 -12.47
C GLY A 514 -21.98 9.03 -12.57
N PHE A 515 -21.10 8.32 -13.28
CA PHE A 515 -21.07 6.86 -13.31
C PHE A 515 -19.81 6.35 -12.62
N VAL A 516 -19.97 5.45 -11.65
CA VAL A 516 -18.87 4.84 -10.89
C VAL A 516 -18.84 3.34 -11.17
N SER A 517 -17.70 2.84 -11.63
CA SER A 517 -17.57 1.41 -11.92
C SER A 517 -16.13 0.95 -11.99
N ALA A 518 -15.89 -0.29 -11.55
CA ALA A 518 -14.63 -1.00 -11.76
C ALA A 518 -14.52 -1.65 -13.15
N ASP A 519 -15.60 -1.64 -13.93
CA ASP A 519 -15.79 -2.55 -15.06
C ASP A 519 -15.84 -1.84 -16.43
N LEU A 520 -15.37 -0.60 -16.53
CA LEU A 520 -15.40 0.22 -17.74
C LEU A 520 -14.20 -0.05 -18.67
N TYR A 521 -14.00 -1.32 -18.95
CA TYR A 521 -13.02 -1.86 -19.91
C TYR A 521 -13.71 -3.00 -20.68
N ASN A 522 -13.00 -3.82 -21.45
CA ASN A 522 -13.56 -4.96 -22.16
C ASN A 522 -14.13 -6.02 -21.20
N HIS A 523 -15.34 -5.76 -20.71
CA HIS A 523 -16.06 -6.46 -19.67
C HIS A 523 -17.57 -6.40 -19.94
N ALA A 524 -18.32 -7.34 -19.35
CA ALA A 524 -19.75 -7.49 -19.59
C ALA A 524 -20.56 -6.22 -19.27
N VAL A 525 -20.26 -5.54 -18.15
CA VAL A 525 -20.93 -4.27 -17.78
C VAL A 525 -20.72 -3.20 -18.85
N ALA A 526 -19.48 -3.03 -19.33
CA ALA A 526 -19.18 -2.05 -20.38
C ALA A 526 -19.96 -2.34 -21.67
N HIS A 527 -20.06 -3.60 -22.10
CA HIS A 527 -20.82 -3.95 -23.30
C HIS A 527 -22.30 -3.59 -23.21
N PHE A 528 -22.89 -3.66 -22.02
CA PHE A 528 -24.29 -3.29 -21.81
C PHE A 528 -24.50 -1.80 -21.60
N ILE A 529 -23.58 -1.10 -20.92
CA ILE A 529 -23.75 0.31 -20.62
C ILE A 529 -23.36 1.21 -21.81
N THR A 530 -22.39 0.78 -22.63
CA THR A 530 -21.84 1.59 -23.74
C THR A 530 -22.92 2.10 -24.69
N PRO A 531 -23.84 1.25 -25.21
CA PRO A 531 -24.89 1.73 -26.11
C PRO A 531 -25.82 2.75 -25.46
N ILE A 532 -26.02 2.69 -24.14
CA ILE A 532 -26.83 3.68 -23.42
C ILE A 532 -26.08 5.00 -23.30
N LEU A 533 -24.81 4.95 -22.90
CA LEU A 533 -23.98 6.16 -22.76
C LEU A 533 -23.80 6.88 -24.10
N GLU A 534 -23.69 6.17 -25.21
CA GLU A 534 -23.66 6.75 -26.55
C GLU A 534 -24.90 7.61 -26.83
N HIS A 535 -26.09 7.15 -26.42
CA HIS A 535 -27.33 7.91 -26.58
C HIS A 535 -27.42 9.07 -25.58
N LEU A 536 -27.08 8.85 -24.30
CA LEU A 536 -27.13 9.90 -23.28
C LEU A 536 -26.13 11.03 -23.55
N ALA A 537 -24.97 10.73 -24.13
CA ALA A 537 -23.94 11.73 -24.48
C ALA A 537 -24.43 12.73 -25.53
N LEU A 538 -25.43 12.36 -26.33
CA LEU A 538 -26.05 13.24 -27.33
C LEU A 538 -27.09 14.18 -26.73
N SER A 539 -27.55 13.95 -25.49
CA SER A 539 -28.58 14.78 -24.87
C SER A 539 -28.01 16.13 -24.43
N PRO A 540 -28.58 17.28 -24.87
CA PRO A 540 -28.16 18.60 -24.40
C PRO A 540 -28.57 18.86 -22.95
N ARG A 541 -29.44 18.02 -22.36
CA ARG A 541 -29.95 18.15 -21.00
C ARG A 541 -29.08 17.45 -19.96
N LEU A 542 -28.09 16.67 -20.39
CA LEU A 542 -27.21 15.89 -19.52
C LEU A 542 -25.75 16.27 -19.75
N GLU A 543 -24.94 16.11 -18.71
CA GLU A 543 -23.48 16.16 -18.73
C GLU A 543 -22.98 14.89 -18.05
N LEU A 544 -22.24 14.05 -18.79
CA LEU A 544 -21.77 12.76 -18.29
C LEU A 544 -20.39 12.90 -17.65
N VAL A 545 -20.25 12.39 -16.43
CA VAL A 545 -18.99 12.29 -15.69
C VAL A 545 -18.74 10.83 -15.36
N ILE A 546 -17.53 10.33 -15.62
CA ILE A 546 -17.17 8.93 -15.36
C ILE A 546 -16.05 8.85 -14.34
N TYR A 547 -16.23 7.99 -13.34
CA TYR A 547 -15.26 7.62 -12.31
C TYR A 547 -14.85 6.16 -12.52
N ALA A 548 -13.77 5.96 -13.28
CA ALA A 548 -13.25 4.64 -13.62
C ALA A 548 -12.36 4.09 -12.50
N ASN A 549 -12.77 2.98 -11.90
CA ASN A 549 -12.08 2.32 -10.78
C ASN A 549 -11.26 1.11 -11.24
N SER A 550 -10.46 1.27 -12.29
CA SER A 550 -9.73 0.17 -12.95
C SER A 550 -8.45 0.64 -13.59
N PHE A 551 -7.37 -0.13 -13.51
CA PHE A 551 -6.10 0.18 -14.19
C PHE A 551 -6.11 -0.16 -15.70
N HIS A 552 -7.18 -0.77 -16.21
CA HIS A 552 -7.25 -1.22 -17.60
C HIS A 552 -7.40 -0.02 -18.56
N ASP A 553 -6.60 -0.02 -19.63
CA ASP A 553 -6.72 0.90 -20.76
C ASP A 553 -6.76 0.10 -22.08
N ASP A 554 -7.98 -0.18 -22.53
CA ASP A 554 -8.27 -0.85 -23.80
C ASP A 554 -9.21 -0.03 -24.70
N HIS A 555 -9.51 -0.58 -25.89
CA HIS A 555 -10.35 0.10 -26.87
C HIS A 555 -11.75 0.46 -26.36
N VAL A 556 -12.33 -0.31 -25.42
CA VAL A 556 -13.65 -0.01 -24.83
C VAL A 556 -13.54 1.15 -23.86
N SER A 557 -12.55 1.11 -22.96
CA SER A 557 -12.31 2.20 -22.00
C SER A 557 -12.03 3.54 -22.69
N ARG A 558 -11.25 3.54 -23.78
CA ARG A 558 -10.95 4.75 -24.57
C ARG A 558 -12.18 5.29 -25.30
N HIS A 559 -13.04 4.39 -25.80
CA HIS A 559 -14.31 4.80 -26.40
C HIS A 559 -15.22 5.47 -25.37
N LEU A 560 -15.41 4.85 -24.20
CA LEU A 560 -16.18 5.41 -23.09
C LEU A 560 -15.60 6.75 -22.60
N HIS A 561 -14.27 6.88 -22.55
CA HIS A 561 -13.61 8.15 -22.24
C HIS A 561 -14.00 9.25 -23.24
N GLY A 562 -14.16 8.92 -24.52
CA GLY A 562 -14.62 9.87 -25.55
C GLY A 562 -16.07 10.34 -25.40
N LEU A 563 -16.90 9.60 -24.66
CA LEU A 563 -18.31 9.95 -24.42
C LEU A 563 -18.51 10.87 -23.21
N ALA A 564 -17.56 10.88 -22.27
CA ALA A 564 -17.66 11.64 -21.03
C ALA A 564 -17.17 13.09 -21.21
N SER A 565 -17.86 14.03 -20.57
CA SER A 565 -17.36 15.41 -20.45
C SER A 565 -16.18 15.49 -19.48
N ILE A 566 -16.19 14.63 -18.45
CA ILE A 566 -15.11 14.49 -17.47
C ILE A 566 -14.86 12.99 -17.24
N TRP A 567 -13.61 12.55 -17.40
CA TRP A 567 -13.14 11.21 -17.02
C TRP A 567 -12.18 11.32 -15.83
N ARG A 568 -12.44 10.54 -14.78
CA ARG A 568 -11.59 10.46 -13.60
C ARG A 568 -11.14 9.03 -13.34
N GLN A 569 -9.84 8.87 -13.23
CA GLN A 569 -9.17 7.63 -12.83
C GLN A 569 -9.10 7.60 -11.30
N VAL A 570 -9.83 6.69 -10.65
CA VAL A 570 -10.10 6.76 -9.19
C VAL A 570 -9.65 5.56 -8.37
N GLU A 571 -9.05 4.56 -9.01
CA GLU A 571 -8.52 3.34 -8.38
C GLU A 571 -7.51 3.61 -7.26
N LYS A 572 -6.81 4.75 -7.32
CA LYS A 572 -5.81 5.16 -6.33
C LYS A 572 -6.42 5.88 -5.13
N LEU A 573 -7.66 6.34 -5.23
CA LEU A 573 -8.32 7.13 -4.19
C LEU A 573 -8.91 6.21 -3.11
N THR A 574 -8.85 6.67 -1.87
CA THR A 574 -9.63 6.11 -0.76
C THR A 574 -11.11 6.45 -0.91
N HIS A 575 -11.98 5.74 -0.19
CA HIS A 575 -13.42 6.02 -0.25
C HIS A 575 -13.81 7.45 0.17
N PRO A 576 -13.22 8.05 1.22
CA PRO A 576 -13.46 9.47 1.56
C PRO A 576 -12.96 10.44 0.49
N GLU A 577 -11.76 10.24 -0.06
CA GLU A 577 -11.21 11.10 -1.12
C GLU A 577 -12.10 11.08 -2.37
N LEU A 578 -12.54 9.89 -2.79
CA LEU A 578 -13.46 9.78 -3.93
C LEU A 578 -14.80 10.48 -3.65
N ALA A 579 -15.35 10.36 -2.44
CA ALA A 579 -16.58 11.06 -2.06
C ALA A 579 -16.40 12.59 -2.14
N GLN A 580 -15.24 13.10 -1.72
CA GLN A 580 -14.92 14.53 -1.82
C GLN A 580 -14.77 14.99 -3.26
N VAL A 581 -14.13 14.19 -4.13
CA VAL A 581 -14.02 14.49 -5.57
C VAL A 581 -15.41 14.57 -6.21
N ILE A 582 -16.28 13.58 -5.94
CA ILE A 582 -17.67 13.57 -6.46
C ILE A 582 -18.46 14.79 -5.98
N THR A 583 -18.31 15.16 -4.71
CA THR A 583 -18.96 16.36 -4.16
C THR A 583 -18.44 17.63 -4.83
N SER A 584 -17.14 17.71 -5.07
CA SER A 584 -16.49 18.87 -5.72
C SER A 584 -16.88 19.02 -7.19
N ASP A 585 -17.14 17.90 -7.87
CA ASP A 585 -17.68 17.87 -9.23
C ASP A 585 -19.16 18.31 -9.30
N ALA A 586 -19.81 18.48 -8.15
CA ALA A 586 -21.22 18.85 -8.02
C ALA A 586 -22.14 17.90 -8.82
N ILE A 587 -21.91 16.59 -8.69
CA ILE A 587 -22.75 15.56 -9.30
C ILE A 587 -24.17 15.66 -8.74
N ASP A 588 -25.17 15.67 -9.62
CA ASP A 588 -26.59 15.71 -9.25
C ASP A 588 -27.13 14.30 -8.99
N ILE A 589 -26.76 13.38 -9.87
CA ILE A 589 -27.22 11.99 -9.82
C ILE A 589 -26.02 11.08 -10.01
N LEU A 590 -25.74 10.22 -9.03
CA LEU A 590 -24.60 9.30 -9.04
C LEU A 590 -25.08 7.85 -9.23
N ILE A 591 -24.54 7.15 -10.21
CA ILE A 591 -24.94 5.81 -10.60
C ILE A 591 -23.78 4.84 -10.34
N ASP A 592 -23.98 3.89 -9.43
CA ASP A 592 -23.15 2.71 -9.23
C ASP A 592 -23.45 1.67 -10.30
N LEU A 593 -22.42 1.15 -10.96
CA LEU A 593 -22.56 0.06 -11.95
C LEU A 593 -21.96 -1.27 -11.48
N SER A 594 -21.49 -1.36 -10.22
CA SER A 594 -20.79 -2.53 -9.70
C SER A 594 -21.60 -3.28 -8.64
N GLY A 595 -22.29 -2.59 -7.73
CA GLY A 595 -22.97 -3.21 -6.59
C GLY A 595 -22.02 -4.03 -5.73
N HIS A 596 -22.42 -5.21 -5.22
CA HIS A 596 -21.54 -6.06 -4.41
C HIS A 596 -20.54 -6.91 -5.21
N THR A 597 -20.22 -6.54 -6.44
CA THR A 597 -19.18 -7.22 -7.25
C THR A 597 -17.78 -6.64 -6.99
N GLY A 598 -16.76 -7.21 -7.65
CA GLY A 598 -15.35 -6.91 -7.38
C GLY A 598 -15.00 -5.44 -7.54
N PHE A 599 -14.11 -4.93 -6.67
CA PHE A 599 -13.63 -3.55 -6.70
C PHE A 599 -14.73 -2.47 -6.71
N ASN A 600 -15.91 -2.76 -6.19
CA ASN A 600 -16.98 -1.76 -6.05
C ASN A 600 -16.56 -0.59 -5.14
N ARG A 601 -17.35 0.48 -5.17
CA ARG A 601 -17.15 1.67 -4.33
C ARG A 601 -18.35 1.95 -3.42
N LEU A 602 -19.09 0.92 -2.99
CA LEU A 602 -20.24 1.09 -2.10
C LEU A 602 -19.93 1.86 -0.81
N PRO A 603 -18.76 1.73 -0.15
CA PRO A 603 -18.41 2.59 0.99
C PRO A 603 -18.26 4.08 0.66
N THR A 604 -18.03 4.43 -0.62
CA THR A 604 -18.11 5.82 -1.10
C THR A 604 -19.57 6.26 -1.21
N PHE A 605 -20.46 5.42 -1.77
CA PHE A 605 -21.90 5.70 -1.84
C PHE A 605 -22.55 5.81 -0.46
N ALA A 606 -22.10 5.03 0.52
CA ALA A 606 -22.55 5.09 1.91
C ALA A 606 -22.30 6.46 2.59
N ARG A 607 -21.40 7.29 2.02
CA ARG A 607 -21.14 8.67 2.46
C ARG A 607 -22.10 9.70 1.87
N LYS A 608 -22.98 9.27 0.96
CA LYS A 608 -23.94 10.10 0.24
C LYS A 608 -23.28 11.35 -0.40
N PRO A 609 -22.27 11.22 -1.29
CA PRO A 609 -21.65 12.39 -1.93
C PRO A 609 -22.55 13.13 -2.94
N ALA A 610 -23.59 12.51 -3.48
CA ALA A 610 -24.54 13.13 -4.40
C ALA A 610 -25.98 13.10 -3.82
N PRO A 611 -26.84 14.09 -4.15
CA PRO A 611 -28.18 14.17 -3.58
C PRO A 611 -29.06 12.99 -3.97
N LEU A 612 -28.90 12.48 -5.19
CA LEU A 612 -29.56 11.28 -5.67
C LEU A 612 -28.51 10.23 -6.06
N GLN A 613 -28.73 8.99 -5.65
CA GLN A 613 -27.85 7.86 -5.91
C GLN A 613 -28.64 6.62 -6.36
N LEU A 614 -28.11 5.91 -7.35
CA LEU A 614 -28.74 4.71 -7.90
C LEU A 614 -27.71 3.60 -8.10
N THR A 615 -28.16 2.36 -8.04
CA THR A 615 -27.39 1.20 -8.47
C THR A 615 -28.01 0.60 -9.73
N TRP A 616 -27.16 0.09 -10.62
CA TRP A 616 -27.58 -0.52 -11.86
C TRP A 616 -26.63 -1.64 -12.33
N ILE A 617 -27.23 -2.66 -12.93
CA ILE A 617 -26.69 -3.71 -13.83
C ILE A 617 -25.57 -4.64 -13.31
N GLY A 618 -24.60 -4.16 -12.53
CA GLY A 618 -23.46 -4.98 -12.08
C GLY A 618 -23.83 -6.08 -11.09
N TYR A 619 -24.86 -5.84 -10.28
CA TYR A 619 -25.28 -6.73 -9.20
C TYR A 619 -26.80 -6.95 -9.21
N PRO A 620 -27.29 -8.20 -9.34
CA PRO A 620 -28.73 -8.48 -9.35
C PRO A 620 -29.28 -8.63 -7.93
N GLY A 621 -29.28 -7.54 -7.16
CA GLY A 621 -29.81 -7.49 -5.80
C GLY A 621 -29.72 -6.09 -5.19
N THR A 622 -30.27 -5.92 -3.99
CA THR A 622 -30.13 -4.69 -3.22
C THR A 622 -28.68 -4.45 -2.80
N THR A 623 -28.28 -3.20 -2.63
CA THR A 623 -27.03 -2.84 -1.95
C THR A 623 -27.16 -2.88 -0.42
N GLY A 624 -28.40 -2.93 0.10
CA GLY A 624 -28.71 -2.80 1.52
C GLY A 624 -28.55 -1.38 2.08
N LEU A 625 -27.94 -0.47 1.31
CA LEU A 625 -27.68 0.91 1.73
C LEU A 625 -28.98 1.72 1.72
N GLN A 626 -29.18 2.56 2.74
CA GLN A 626 -30.17 3.64 2.73
C GLN A 626 -29.66 4.85 1.97
N ALA A 627 -28.34 4.98 1.79
CA ALA A 627 -27.75 6.02 0.95
C ALA A 627 -28.09 5.83 -0.54
N MET A 628 -28.49 4.62 -0.96
CA MET A 628 -28.88 4.29 -2.33
C MET A 628 -30.38 4.50 -2.49
N ASP A 629 -30.79 5.48 -3.30
CA ASP A 629 -32.20 5.87 -3.40
C ASP A 629 -32.99 4.94 -4.33
N TYR A 630 -32.35 4.51 -5.42
CA TYR A 630 -33.01 3.77 -6.50
C TYR A 630 -32.19 2.58 -7.00
N LEU A 631 -32.91 1.54 -7.43
CA LEU A 631 -32.36 0.43 -8.21
C LEU A 631 -33.03 0.43 -9.58
N LEU A 632 -32.21 0.46 -10.63
CA LEU A 632 -32.63 0.41 -12.02
C LEU A 632 -32.92 -1.03 -12.44
N THR A 633 -34.16 -1.27 -12.89
CA THR A 633 -34.68 -2.59 -13.26
C THR A 633 -35.72 -2.47 -14.39
N ASP A 634 -36.53 -3.50 -14.63
CA ASP A 634 -37.69 -3.50 -15.52
C ASP A 634 -38.79 -4.39 -14.95
N ARG A 635 -39.97 -4.34 -15.57
CA ARG A 635 -41.18 -5.03 -15.11
C ARG A 635 -41.14 -6.56 -15.16
N TYR A 636 -40.22 -7.17 -15.90
CA TYR A 636 -40.06 -8.63 -15.93
C TYR A 636 -38.89 -9.10 -15.07
N PHE A 637 -37.86 -8.26 -14.93
CA PHE A 637 -36.72 -8.52 -14.05
C PHE A 637 -37.12 -8.39 -12.58
N SER A 638 -37.91 -7.36 -12.23
CA SER A 638 -38.53 -7.20 -10.93
C SER A 638 -40.01 -6.89 -11.08
N PRO A 639 -40.86 -7.94 -11.19
CA PRO A 639 -42.30 -7.76 -11.34
C PRO A 639 -42.91 -6.95 -10.19
N PRO A 640 -43.76 -5.95 -10.48
CA PRO A 640 -44.42 -5.15 -9.44
C PRO A 640 -45.13 -6.00 -8.39
N GLY A 641 -44.76 -5.82 -7.12
CA GLY A 641 -45.38 -6.49 -5.97
C GLY A 641 -44.87 -7.90 -5.68
N GLU A 642 -43.97 -8.48 -6.48
CA GLU A 642 -43.43 -9.82 -6.21
C GLU A 642 -42.15 -9.80 -5.36
N LEU A 643 -41.24 -8.85 -5.66
CA LEU A 643 -39.91 -8.80 -5.05
C LEU A 643 -39.68 -7.51 -4.24
N ASP A 644 -40.67 -6.63 -4.14
CA ASP A 644 -40.54 -5.27 -3.62
C ASP A 644 -39.97 -5.22 -2.19
N ASP A 645 -40.28 -6.22 -1.34
CA ASP A 645 -39.80 -6.30 0.04
C ASP A 645 -38.32 -6.74 0.18
N GLN A 646 -37.63 -7.00 -0.93
CA GLN A 646 -36.23 -7.46 -0.97
C GLN A 646 -35.23 -6.33 -1.25
N PHE A 647 -35.69 -5.07 -1.25
CA PHE A 647 -34.87 -3.90 -1.62
C PHE A 647 -34.97 -2.79 -0.59
N THR A 648 -33.83 -2.17 -0.27
CA THR A 648 -33.82 -0.89 0.44
C THR A 648 -34.09 0.27 -0.51
N GLU A 649 -33.67 0.12 -1.77
CA GLU A 649 -33.86 1.08 -2.84
C GLU A 649 -35.31 1.10 -3.35
N LYS A 650 -35.72 2.22 -3.95
CA LYS A 650 -36.95 2.28 -4.74
C LYS A 650 -36.72 1.74 -6.15
N LEU A 651 -37.66 0.94 -6.62
CA LEU A 651 -37.54 0.26 -7.91
C LEU A 651 -37.94 1.20 -9.05
N LEU A 652 -36.96 1.54 -9.87
CA LEU A 652 -37.12 2.33 -11.09
C LEU A 652 -37.16 1.37 -12.28
N ARG A 653 -38.34 1.19 -12.86
CA ARG A 653 -38.56 0.26 -13.97
C ARG A 653 -38.39 0.98 -15.31
N LEU A 654 -37.42 0.57 -16.10
CA LEU A 654 -37.19 1.00 -17.48
C LEU A 654 -37.88 0.05 -18.48
N PRO A 655 -37.91 0.39 -19.79
CA PRO A 655 -38.46 -0.52 -20.81
C PRO A 655 -37.76 -1.89 -20.85
N ALA A 656 -36.47 -1.93 -20.50
CA ALA A 656 -35.70 -3.14 -20.21
C ALA A 656 -34.51 -2.77 -19.30
N THR A 657 -34.09 -3.68 -18.41
CA THR A 657 -32.98 -3.45 -17.46
C THR A 657 -31.64 -3.25 -18.17
N ALA A 658 -31.42 -3.94 -19.30
CA ALA A 658 -30.18 -3.87 -20.05
C ALA A 658 -30.46 -3.95 -21.57
N PRO A 659 -29.76 -3.16 -22.40
CA PRO A 659 -29.76 -3.42 -23.83
C PRO A 659 -29.00 -4.72 -24.13
N PHE A 660 -29.20 -5.31 -25.29
CA PHE A 660 -28.36 -6.37 -25.83
C PHE A 660 -28.12 -6.10 -27.31
N LEU A 661 -26.87 -5.79 -27.65
CA LEU A 661 -26.41 -5.73 -29.02
C LEU A 661 -25.66 -7.02 -29.35
N PRO A 662 -25.97 -7.65 -30.49
CA PRO A 662 -25.33 -8.89 -30.89
C PRO A 662 -23.86 -8.67 -31.26
N SER A 663 -23.03 -9.68 -30.99
CA SER A 663 -21.65 -9.68 -31.46
C SER A 663 -21.58 -9.63 -32.99
N PRO A 664 -20.70 -8.81 -33.59
CA PRO A 664 -20.48 -8.80 -35.04
C PRO A 664 -19.87 -10.12 -35.54
N GLU A 665 -19.28 -10.92 -34.66
CA GLU A 665 -18.72 -12.25 -34.98
C GLU A 665 -19.79 -13.35 -35.04
N ALA A 666 -21.05 -13.06 -34.72
CA ALA A 666 -22.11 -14.06 -34.69
C ALA A 666 -22.34 -14.70 -36.07
N PRO A 667 -22.20 -16.03 -36.22
CA PRO A 667 -22.41 -16.71 -37.50
C PRO A 667 -23.88 -16.66 -37.94
N ALA A 668 -24.17 -17.07 -39.18
CA ALA A 668 -25.55 -17.24 -39.62
C ALA A 668 -26.30 -18.29 -38.79
N ILE A 669 -27.62 -18.13 -38.63
CA ILE A 669 -28.44 -19.15 -37.96
C ILE A 669 -28.44 -20.42 -38.82
N SER A 670 -28.09 -21.56 -38.22
CA SER A 670 -28.16 -22.87 -38.87
C SER A 670 -29.55 -23.51 -38.69
N PRO A 671 -29.93 -24.49 -39.53
CA PRO A 671 -31.08 -25.36 -39.26
C PRO A 671 -30.98 -26.02 -37.87
N ALA A 672 -32.13 -26.38 -37.27
CA ALA A 672 -32.17 -27.05 -35.97
C ALA A 672 -31.51 -28.45 -36.04
N ALA A 673 -30.64 -28.76 -35.08
CA ALA A 673 -29.85 -29.98 -35.06
C ALA A 673 -30.73 -31.23 -34.96
N ALA A 674 -31.84 -31.14 -34.22
CA ALA A 674 -32.77 -32.25 -34.06
C ALA A 674 -33.41 -32.73 -35.37
N ILE A 675 -33.58 -31.84 -36.35
CA ILE A 675 -34.14 -32.21 -37.66
C ILE A 675 -33.17 -33.08 -38.45
N GLU A 676 -31.87 -32.82 -38.33
CA GLU A 676 -30.82 -33.56 -39.05
C GLU A 676 -30.42 -34.83 -38.31
N ASN A 677 -30.25 -34.75 -36.99
CA ASN A 677 -29.72 -35.84 -36.17
C ASN A 677 -30.79 -36.84 -35.68
N GLY A 678 -32.07 -36.46 -35.72
CA GLY A 678 -33.19 -37.31 -35.27
C GLY A 678 -33.38 -37.37 -33.75
N TYR A 679 -32.66 -36.55 -32.97
CA TYR A 679 -32.80 -36.45 -31.52
C TYR A 679 -32.60 -35.01 -31.04
N ILE A 680 -33.23 -34.64 -29.92
CA ILE A 680 -33.05 -33.35 -29.27
C ILE A 680 -31.68 -33.29 -28.58
N THR A 681 -30.98 -32.17 -28.75
CA THR A 681 -29.81 -31.84 -27.93
C THR A 681 -30.13 -30.70 -26.97
N PHE A 682 -30.11 -31.00 -25.66
CA PHE A 682 -30.11 -30.00 -24.61
C PHE A 682 -28.75 -29.33 -24.50
N GLY A 683 -28.69 -28.06 -24.14
CA GLY A 683 -27.43 -27.33 -24.00
C GLY A 683 -27.34 -26.49 -22.74
N SER A 684 -26.13 -26.27 -22.23
CA SER A 684 -25.88 -25.18 -21.29
C SER A 684 -24.50 -24.57 -21.52
N PHE A 685 -24.48 -23.24 -21.61
CA PHE A 685 -23.29 -22.43 -21.86
C PHE A 685 -22.87 -21.63 -20.61
N ASN A 686 -23.48 -21.93 -19.46
CA ASN A 686 -23.17 -21.30 -18.20
C ASN A 686 -21.79 -21.73 -17.67
N ARG A 687 -21.07 -20.78 -17.06
CA ARG A 687 -19.79 -21.05 -16.38
C ARG A 687 -19.95 -22.07 -15.25
N ALA A 688 -18.89 -22.82 -14.97
CA ALA A 688 -18.88 -23.87 -13.94
C ALA A 688 -19.33 -23.39 -12.54
N GLY A 689 -19.11 -22.11 -12.20
CA GLY A 689 -19.54 -21.53 -10.92
C GLY A 689 -21.06 -21.42 -10.73
N LYS A 690 -21.87 -21.60 -11.78
CA LYS A 690 -23.34 -21.66 -11.68
C LYS A 690 -23.88 -23.09 -11.61
N LEU A 691 -23.01 -24.10 -11.71
CA LEU A 691 -23.41 -25.50 -11.72
C LEU A 691 -23.31 -26.10 -10.32
N SER A 692 -24.37 -26.77 -9.89
CA SER A 692 -24.44 -27.49 -8.61
C SER A 692 -24.90 -28.93 -8.82
N ARG A 693 -24.91 -29.73 -7.75
CA ARG A 693 -25.41 -31.11 -7.79
C ARG A 693 -26.89 -31.15 -8.15
N GLU A 694 -27.65 -30.21 -7.64
CA GLU A 694 -29.09 -30.05 -7.77
C GLU A 694 -29.45 -29.65 -9.20
N VAL A 695 -28.69 -28.71 -9.79
CA VAL A 695 -28.83 -28.35 -11.21
C VAL A 695 -28.62 -29.58 -12.10
N ILE A 696 -27.55 -30.35 -11.85
CA ILE A 696 -27.28 -31.57 -12.63
C ILE A 696 -28.36 -32.63 -12.39
N ALA A 697 -28.85 -32.79 -11.16
CA ALA A 697 -29.92 -33.74 -10.84
C ALA A 697 -31.22 -33.41 -11.60
N ARG A 698 -31.60 -32.12 -11.65
CA ARG A 698 -32.78 -31.66 -12.40
C ARG A 698 -32.64 -31.87 -13.90
N TRP A 699 -31.51 -31.48 -14.48
CA TRP A 699 -31.26 -31.74 -15.91
C TRP A 699 -31.24 -33.24 -16.22
N SER A 700 -30.70 -34.05 -15.31
CA SER A 700 -30.70 -35.51 -15.44
C SER A 700 -32.10 -36.10 -15.35
N ALA A 701 -32.99 -35.54 -14.52
CA ALA A 701 -34.39 -35.95 -14.48
C ALA A 701 -35.07 -35.76 -15.84
N LEU A 702 -34.86 -34.60 -16.48
CA LEU A 702 -35.38 -34.35 -17.83
C LEU A 702 -34.75 -35.29 -18.87
N LEU A 703 -33.44 -35.52 -18.82
CA LEU A 703 -32.75 -36.47 -19.71
C LEU A 703 -33.25 -37.92 -19.54
N ARG A 704 -33.71 -38.33 -18.36
CA ARG A 704 -34.35 -39.65 -18.17
C ARG A 704 -35.75 -39.70 -18.79
N MET A 705 -36.49 -38.59 -18.75
CA MET A 705 -37.82 -38.49 -19.38
C MET A 705 -37.75 -38.39 -20.91
N VAL A 706 -36.62 -37.96 -21.46
CA VAL A 706 -36.35 -37.92 -22.90
C VAL A 706 -35.11 -38.80 -23.23
N PRO A 707 -35.26 -40.14 -23.31
CA PRO A 707 -34.14 -41.09 -23.31
C PRO A 707 -33.13 -40.89 -24.44
N GLU A 708 -33.60 -40.50 -25.63
CA GLU A 708 -32.75 -40.30 -26.82
C GLU A 708 -32.03 -38.93 -26.82
N ALA A 709 -32.42 -38.02 -25.92
CA ALA A 709 -31.83 -36.68 -25.90
C ALA A 709 -30.34 -36.72 -25.53
N LYS A 710 -29.55 -35.81 -26.06
CA LYS A 710 -28.16 -35.60 -25.65
C LYS A 710 -28.01 -34.28 -24.93
N MET A 711 -26.88 -34.08 -24.26
CA MET A 711 -26.55 -32.83 -23.60
C MET A 711 -25.17 -32.32 -23.99
N LEU A 712 -25.11 -31.04 -24.34
CA LEU A 712 -23.88 -30.30 -24.61
C LEU A 712 -23.63 -29.29 -23.49
N LEU A 713 -22.45 -29.34 -22.87
CA LEU A 713 -21.99 -28.32 -21.92
C LEU A 713 -20.77 -27.60 -22.49
N ALA A 714 -20.85 -26.28 -22.62
CA ALA A 714 -19.75 -25.45 -23.13
C ALA A 714 -19.09 -24.64 -21.99
N ALA A 715 -18.03 -23.90 -22.34
CA ALA A 715 -17.28 -23.05 -21.41
C ALA A 715 -16.65 -23.80 -20.21
N MET A 716 -16.18 -25.03 -20.45
CA MET A 716 -15.49 -25.81 -19.43
C MET A 716 -14.06 -25.31 -19.22
N PRO A 717 -13.65 -24.99 -17.97
CA PRO A 717 -12.35 -24.37 -17.73
C PRO A 717 -11.17 -25.32 -17.94
N ASN A 718 -11.36 -26.62 -17.71
CA ASN A 718 -10.35 -27.65 -17.88
C ASN A 718 -10.99 -29.04 -17.84
N LYS A 719 -10.18 -30.07 -18.11
CA LYS A 719 -10.60 -31.47 -18.06
C LYS A 719 -11.15 -31.89 -16.68
N GLN A 720 -10.54 -31.39 -15.59
CA GLN A 720 -10.97 -31.73 -14.22
C GLN A 720 -12.42 -31.30 -13.94
N ALA A 721 -12.82 -30.12 -14.44
CA ALA A 721 -14.20 -29.64 -14.33
C ALA A 721 -15.17 -30.54 -15.11
N SER A 722 -14.84 -30.89 -16.36
CA SER A 722 -15.65 -31.79 -17.17
C SER A 722 -15.78 -33.18 -16.54
N ASP A 723 -14.68 -33.77 -16.05
CA ASP A 723 -14.68 -35.08 -15.39
C ASP A 723 -15.53 -35.09 -14.11
N LYS A 724 -15.48 -34.00 -13.33
CA LYS A 724 -16.35 -33.80 -12.17
C LYS A 724 -17.83 -33.81 -12.57
N LEU A 725 -18.20 -33.05 -13.59
CA LEU A 725 -19.59 -33.00 -14.07
C LEU A 725 -20.04 -34.35 -14.65
N ARG A 726 -19.20 -35.06 -15.41
CA ARG A 726 -19.47 -36.44 -15.84
C ARG A 726 -19.77 -37.35 -14.66
N SER A 727 -18.96 -37.28 -13.60
CA SER A 727 -19.21 -38.05 -12.38
C SER A 727 -20.54 -37.69 -11.72
N TRP A 728 -20.99 -36.44 -11.87
CA TRP A 728 -22.25 -36.01 -11.31
C TRP A 728 -23.44 -36.59 -12.08
N PHE A 729 -23.44 -36.46 -13.41
CA PHE A 729 -24.42 -37.09 -14.29
C PHE A 729 -24.47 -38.61 -14.14
N ALA A 730 -23.31 -39.27 -14.01
CA ALA A 730 -23.24 -40.72 -13.84
C ALA A 730 -23.95 -41.19 -12.55
N ARG A 731 -23.83 -40.42 -11.45
CA ARG A 731 -24.57 -40.72 -10.20
C ARG A 731 -26.08 -40.54 -10.35
N GLU A 732 -26.51 -39.73 -11.31
CA GLU A 732 -27.91 -39.56 -11.69
C GLU A 732 -28.35 -40.57 -12.77
N GLY A 733 -27.51 -41.55 -13.12
CA GLY A 733 -27.84 -42.60 -14.09
C GLY A 733 -27.82 -42.15 -15.56
N ILE A 734 -27.12 -41.06 -15.88
CA ILE A 734 -26.94 -40.60 -17.26
C ILE A 734 -25.62 -41.14 -17.83
N ASP A 735 -25.73 -41.83 -18.98
CA ASP A 735 -24.58 -42.40 -19.69
C ASP A 735 -23.62 -41.32 -20.23
N ALA A 736 -22.32 -41.60 -20.20
CA ALA A 736 -21.29 -40.67 -20.64
C ALA A 736 -21.35 -40.35 -22.14
N GLY A 737 -21.84 -41.27 -22.97
CA GLY A 737 -22.04 -41.09 -24.41
C GLY A 737 -23.16 -40.12 -24.77
N ARG A 738 -24.03 -39.77 -23.81
CA ARG A 738 -25.04 -38.71 -23.97
C ARG A 738 -24.50 -37.30 -23.71
N LEU A 739 -23.23 -37.17 -23.27
CA LEU A 739 -22.66 -35.91 -22.78
C LEU A 739 -21.45 -35.44 -23.61
N THR A 740 -21.59 -34.27 -24.23
CA THR A 740 -20.51 -33.57 -24.93
C THR A 740 -20.05 -32.36 -24.14
N PHE A 741 -18.74 -32.15 -24.02
CA PHE A 741 -18.15 -31.03 -23.29
C PHE A 741 -17.21 -30.24 -24.19
N HIS A 742 -17.36 -28.92 -24.23
CA HIS A 742 -16.48 -27.99 -24.93
C HIS A 742 -15.78 -27.05 -23.95
N GLY A 743 -14.48 -26.82 -24.19
CA GLY A 743 -13.68 -25.86 -23.45
C GLY A 743 -13.99 -24.41 -23.83
N TYR A 744 -13.22 -23.47 -23.27
CA TYR A 744 -13.23 -22.09 -23.74
C TYR A 744 -12.70 -21.97 -25.18
N THR A 745 -13.30 -21.08 -25.95
CA THR A 745 -12.92 -20.75 -27.33
C THR A 745 -13.21 -19.26 -27.62
N ASN A 746 -12.86 -18.77 -28.81
CA ASN A 746 -13.16 -17.41 -29.26
C ASN A 746 -14.69 -17.19 -29.41
N MET A 747 -15.12 -15.93 -29.56
CA MET A 747 -16.54 -15.58 -29.59
C MET A 747 -17.27 -16.22 -30.79
N HIS A 748 -16.68 -16.18 -31.99
CA HIS A 748 -17.25 -16.82 -33.18
C HIS A 748 -17.56 -18.31 -32.97
N ASP A 749 -16.56 -19.10 -32.55
CA ASP A 749 -16.69 -20.54 -32.34
C ASP A 749 -17.64 -20.86 -31.19
N TYR A 750 -17.60 -20.05 -30.11
CA TYR A 750 -18.52 -20.18 -28.98
C TYR A 750 -19.98 -20.00 -29.42
N LEU A 751 -20.27 -18.99 -30.25
CA LEU A 751 -21.61 -18.77 -30.80
C LEU A 751 -21.98 -19.89 -31.78
N ALA A 752 -21.04 -20.37 -32.59
CA ALA A 752 -21.26 -21.46 -33.55
C ALA A 752 -21.67 -22.78 -32.87
N LEU A 753 -21.21 -23.06 -31.64
CA LEU A 753 -21.62 -24.25 -30.88
C LEU A 753 -23.14 -24.34 -30.64
N HIS A 754 -23.87 -23.22 -30.63
CA HIS A 754 -25.33 -23.22 -30.48
C HIS A 754 -26.03 -23.92 -31.65
N SER A 755 -25.39 -24.02 -32.83
CA SER A 755 -25.92 -24.77 -33.97
C SER A 755 -26.27 -26.22 -33.61
N GLN A 756 -25.54 -26.82 -32.66
CA GLN A 756 -25.67 -28.20 -32.19
C GLN A 756 -26.72 -28.38 -31.08
N VAL A 757 -27.39 -27.32 -30.62
CA VAL A 757 -28.30 -27.33 -29.48
C VAL A 757 -29.70 -26.88 -29.89
N ASP A 758 -30.72 -27.62 -29.49
CA ASP A 758 -32.12 -27.31 -29.83
C ASP A 758 -32.84 -26.56 -28.70
N LEU A 759 -32.50 -26.86 -27.45
CA LEU A 759 -33.06 -26.22 -26.26
C LEU A 759 -31.98 -26.04 -25.19
N CYS A 760 -31.75 -24.81 -24.75
CA CYS A 760 -30.88 -24.56 -23.62
C CYS A 760 -31.61 -24.85 -22.29
N LEU A 761 -30.90 -25.40 -21.32
CA LEU A 761 -31.38 -25.59 -19.95
C LEU A 761 -30.63 -24.62 -19.03
N ASP A 762 -31.40 -23.86 -18.26
CA ASP A 762 -30.83 -22.86 -17.37
C ASP A 762 -30.40 -23.42 -16.01
N THR A 763 -29.56 -22.64 -15.32
CA THR A 763 -29.13 -22.88 -13.95
C THR A 763 -30.08 -22.22 -12.94
N TYR A 764 -30.05 -22.69 -11.70
CA TYR A 764 -30.84 -22.18 -10.58
C TYR A 764 -29.99 -22.23 -9.29
N PRO A 765 -30.06 -21.27 -8.36
CA PRO A 765 -31.00 -20.14 -8.28
C PRO A 765 -30.52 -18.91 -9.07
N TYR A 766 -29.28 -18.95 -9.55
CA TYR A 766 -28.68 -17.91 -10.37
C TYR A 766 -28.83 -18.27 -11.85
N THR A 767 -29.79 -17.63 -12.53
CA THR A 767 -30.14 -17.93 -13.93
C THR A 767 -29.17 -17.29 -14.94
N SER A 768 -29.32 -17.66 -16.21
CA SER A 768 -28.54 -17.12 -17.33
C SER A 768 -28.80 -15.63 -17.56
N GLY A 769 -27.77 -14.92 -18.00
CA GLY A 769 -27.83 -13.49 -18.38
C GLY A 769 -27.34 -13.33 -19.81
N THR A 770 -26.11 -12.84 -20.00
CA THR A 770 -25.45 -12.73 -21.32
C THR A 770 -25.48 -14.03 -22.12
N THR A 771 -25.31 -15.18 -21.46
CA THR A 771 -25.40 -16.50 -22.11
C THR A 771 -26.80 -16.81 -22.65
N GLY A 772 -27.85 -16.35 -21.97
CA GLY A 772 -29.24 -16.48 -22.42
C GLY A 772 -29.52 -15.61 -23.65
N PHE A 773 -29.01 -14.36 -23.65
CA PHE A 773 -29.08 -13.50 -24.82
C PHE A 773 -28.33 -14.08 -26.03
N HIS A 774 -27.13 -14.64 -25.84
CA HIS A 774 -26.39 -15.31 -26.91
C HIS A 774 -27.16 -16.51 -27.47
N ALA A 775 -27.76 -17.34 -26.61
CA ALA A 775 -28.56 -18.48 -27.03
C ALA A 775 -29.75 -18.05 -27.89
N LEU A 776 -30.53 -17.05 -27.44
CA LEU A 776 -31.63 -16.49 -28.22
C LEU A 776 -31.13 -15.88 -29.54
N TRP A 777 -30.00 -15.17 -29.54
CA TRP A 777 -29.48 -14.57 -30.77
C TRP A 777 -29.06 -15.61 -31.82
N MET A 778 -28.64 -16.78 -31.35
CA MET A 778 -28.36 -17.95 -32.16
C MET A 778 -29.59 -18.82 -32.45
N GLY A 779 -30.79 -18.36 -32.07
CA GLY A 779 -32.07 -19.02 -32.35
C GLY A 779 -32.37 -20.21 -31.46
N VAL A 780 -31.76 -20.30 -30.28
CA VAL A 780 -31.97 -21.39 -29.33
C VAL A 780 -32.70 -20.86 -28.10
N PRO A 781 -33.97 -21.25 -27.86
CA PRO A 781 -34.67 -20.87 -26.65
C PRO A 781 -34.01 -21.50 -25.41
N THR A 782 -34.18 -20.85 -24.26
CA THR A 782 -33.71 -21.36 -22.97
C THR A 782 -34.91 -21.69 -22.10
N LEU A 783 -35.00 -22.92 -21.61
CA LEU A 783 -35.96 -23.31 -20.58
C LEU A 783 -35.37 -22.91 -19.22
N THR A 784 -36.06 -22.03 -18.51
CA THR A 784 -35.64 -21.50 -17.21
C THR A 784 -36.70 -21.73 -16.14
N MET A 785 -36.33 -21.54 -14.88
CA MET A 785 -37.22 -21.66 -13.73
C MET A 785 -37.09 -20.42 -12.85
N VAL A 786 -38.21 -19.78 -12.55
CA VAL A 786 -38.21 -18.58 -11.71
C VAL A 786 -37.87 -18.93 -10.26
N GLY A 787 -37.12 -18.06 -9.60
CA GLY A 787 -36.73 -18.21 -8.19
C GLY A 787 -37.48 -17.29 -7.24
N SER A 788 -37.06 -17.29 -5.97
CA SER A 788 -37.61 -16.40 -4.93
C SER A 788 -36.83 -15.09 -4.77
N THR A 789 -35.72 -14.94 -5.48
CA THR A 789 -34.81 -13.79 -5.41
C THR A 789 -34.50 -13.28 -6.82
N LEU A 790 -34.10 -12.01 -6.95
CA LEU A 790 -33.84 -11.36 -8.24
C LEU A 790 -32.91 -12.13 -9.23
N PRO A 791 -31.82 -12.81 -8.80
CA PRO A 791 -31.01 -13.64 -9.72
C PRO A 791 -31.79 -14.76 -10.43
N GLY A 792 -32.92 -15.19 -9.88
CA GLY A 792 -33.82 -16.18 -10.45
C GLY A 792 -34.74 -15.64 -11.54
N TYR A 793 -34.82 -14.31 -11.70
CA TYR A 793 -35.68 -13.65 -12.69
C TYR A 793 -34.93 -13.19 -13.94
N VAL A 794 -33.59 -13.23 -13.95
CA VAL A 794 -32.77 -12.70 -15.05
C VAL A 794 -33.16 -13.32 -16.40
N SER A 795 -33.16 -14.66 -16.47
CA SER A 795 -33.50 -15.34 -17.72
C SER A 795 -34.99 -15.23 -18.05
N ALA A 796 -35.87 -15.26 -17.03
CA ALA A 796 -37.30 -15.07 -17.21
C ALA A 796 -37.63 -13.69 -17.84
N ALA A 797 -36.91 -12.64 -17.44
CA ALA A 797 -37.04 -11.30 -18.01
C ALA A 797 -36.62 -11.27 -19.48
N ILE A 798 -35.47 -11.86 -19.81
CA ILE A 798 -34.96 -11.97 -21.18
C ILE A 798 -35.99 -12.68 -22.08
N LEU A 799 -36.54 -13.80 -21.63
CA LEU A 799 -37.55 -14.57 -22.36
C LEU A 799 -38.87 -13.80 -22.49
N SER A 800 -39.30 -13.09 -21.45
CA SER A 800 -40.53 -12.30 -21.46
C SER A 800 -40.47 -11.15 -22.47
N HIS A 801 -39.33 -10.46 -22.56
CA HIS A 801 -39.09 -9.44 -23.59
C HIS A 801 -39.14 -10.01 -25.02
N ALA A 802 -38.72 -11.27 -25.21
CA ALA A 802 -38.78 -11.96 -26.50
C ALA A 802 -40.14 -12.66 -26.78
N GLY A 803 -41.12 -12.55 -25.88
CA GLY A 803 -42.44 -13.19 -26.00
C GLY A 803 -42.39 -14.72 -25.85
N LEU A 804 -41.55 -15.23 -24.96
CA LEU A 804 -41.29 -16.67 -24.76
C LEU A 804 -41.72 -17.16 -23.37
N GLN A 805 -42.89 -16.74 -22.91
CA GLN A 805 -43.41 -17.10 -21.57
C GLN A 805 -43.57 -18.62 -21.37
N ASP A 806 -43.84 -19.37 -22.46
CA ASP A 806 -43.95 -20.83 -22.45
C ASP A 806 -42.65 -21.56 -22.05
N PHE A 807 -41.52 -20.86 -22.00
CA PHE A 807 -40.20 -21.39 -21.60
C PHE A 807 -39.82 -21.03 -20.15
N ILE A 808 -40.73 -20.37 -19.42
CA ILE A 808 -40.53 -19.96 -18.05
C ILE A 808 -41.33 -20.90 -17.15
N ALA A 809 -40.64 -21.68 -16.31
CA ALA A 809 -41.25 -22.65 -15.42
C ALA A 809 -41.42 -22.14 -13.98
N TYR A 810 -42.52 -22.52 -13.34
CA TYR A 810 -42.84 -22.20 -11.95
C TYR A 810 -42.72 -23.44 -11.07
N GLY A 811 -41.48 -23.75 -10.69
CA GLY A 811 -41.14 -24.94 -9.92
C GLY A 811 -40.70 -26.13 -10.79
N GLU A 812 -40.24 -27.18 -10.12
CA GLU A 812 -39.53 -28.29 -10.76
C GLU A 812 -40.44 -29.17 -11.63
N GLU A 813 -41.67 -29.44 -11.17
CA GLU A 813 -42.64 -30.23 -11.93
C GLU A 813 -42.99 -29.56 -13.26
N ASP A 814 -43.26 -28.26 -13.23
CA ASP A 814 -43.54 -27.46 -14.44
C ASP A 814 -42.32 -27.38 -15.37
N PHE A 815 -41.10 -27.29 -14.80
CA PHE A 815 -39.86 -27.32 -15.59
C PHE A 815 -39.72 -28.64 -16.37
N LEU A 816 -39.94 -29.77 -15.71
CA LEU A 816 -39.86 -31.09 -16.35
C LEU A 816 -40.97 -31.26 -17.39
N ALA A 817 -42.20 -30.87 -17.07
CA ALA A 817 -43.34 -30.96 -17.99
C ALA A 817 -43.12 -30.12 -19.26
N LYS A 818 -42.72 -28.85 -19.11
CA LYS A 818 -42.37 -27.98 -20.25
C LYS A 818 -41.18 -28.50 -21.04
N GLY A 819 -40.15 -29.02 -20.37
CA GLY A 819 -38.99 -29.63 -21.02
C GLY A 819 -39.37 -30.79 -21.93
N VAL A 820 -40.22 -31.70 -21.46
CA VAL A 820 -40.73 -32.82 -22.27
C VAL A 820 -41.60 -32.32 -23.42
N ALA A 821 -42.51 -31.38 -23.15
CA ALA A 821 -43.40 -30.83 -24.17
C ALA A 821 -42.62 -30.18 -25.33
N HIS A 822 -41.64 -29.31 -25.02
CA HIS A 822 -40.80 -28.68 -26.04
C HIS A 822 -39.90 -29.68 -26.77
N ALA A 823 -39.36 -30.68 -26.06
CA ALA A 823 -38.55 -31.73 -26.69
C ALA A 823 -39.36 -32.65 -27.62
N SER A 824 -40.68 -32.76 -27.42
CA SER A 824 -41.57 -33.57 -28.26
C SER A 824 -41.95 -32.91 -29.60
N ASP A 825 -41.66 -31.61 -29.77
CA ASP A 825 -41.93 -30.87 -31.01
C ASP A 825 -40.67 -30.14 -31.56
N PRO A 826 -39.72 -30.89 -32.16
CA PRO A 826 -38.55 -30.30 -32.83
C PRO A 826 -38.93 -29.33 -33.96
N GLY A 827 -40.10 -29.49 -34.57
CA GLY A 827 -40.59 -28.64 -35.66
C GLY A 827 -40.88 -27.21 -35.17
N ARG A 828 -41.56 -27.08 -34.02
CA ARG A 828 -41.78 -25.79 -33.36
C ARG A 828 -40.46 -25.11 -33.01
N LEU A 829 -39.51 -25.83 -32.40
CA LEU A 829 -38.19 -25.28 -32.08
C LEU A 829 -37.45 -24.81 -33.34
N ALA A 830 -37.50 -25.59 -34.43
CA ALA A 830 -36.89 -25.23 -35.71
C ALA A 830 -37.55 -24.00 -36.37
N GLY A 831 -38.86 -23.83 -36.23
CA GLY A 831 -39.57 -22.63 -36.67
C GLY A 831 -39.13 -21.40 -35.89
N MET A 832 -39.18 -21.48 -34.56
CA MET A 832 -38.78 -20.39 -33.66
C MET A 832 -37.33 -19.94 -33.89
N ARG A 833 -36.43 -20.89 -34.15
CA ARG A 833 -35.01 -20.62 -34.42
C ARG A 833 -34.80 -19.61 -35.56
N LYS A 834 -35.65 -19.60 -36.58
CA LYS A 834 -35.55 -18.69 -37.74
C LYS A 834 -36.00 -17.26 -37.41
N GLU A 835 -36.98 -17.11 -36.53
CA GLU A 835 -37.60 -15.82 -36.20
C GLU A 835 -36.92 -15.10 -35.02
N MET A 836 -36.08 -15.81 -34.25
CA MET A 836 -35.60 -15.33 -32.96
C MET A 836 -34.82 -14.01 -33.02
N ARG A 837 -33.98 -13.82 -34.05
CA ARG A 837 -33.24 -12.56 -34.22
C ARG A 837 -34.16 -11.36 -34.44
N GLU A 838 -35.24 -11.54 -35.18
CA GLU A 838 -36.21 -10.47 -35.41
C GLU A 838 -36.96 -10.14 -34.11
N ARG A 839 -37.39 -11.16 -33.37
CA ARG A 839 -38.01 -10.97 -32.04
C ARG A 839 -37.09 -10.20 -31.10
N MET A 840 -35.81 -10.54 -31.04
CA MET A 840 -34.84 -9.85 -30.18
C MET A 840 -34.59 -8.40 -30.58
N ARG A 841 -34.51 -8.10 -31.89
CA ARG A 841 -34.35 -6.70 -32.37
C ARG A 841 -35.56 -5.84 -32.04
N ASN A 842 -36.76 -6.42 -32.07
CA ASN A 842 -38.00 -5.71 -31.80
C ASN A 842 -38.33 -5.62 -30.30
N ALA A 843 -37.69 -6.46 -29.46
CA ALA A 843 -37.81 -6.39 -28.02
C ALA A 843 -37.18 -5.09 -27.48
N ALA A 844 -37.65 -4.61 -26.32
CA ALA A 844 -37.10 -3.42 -25.66
C ALA A 844 -35.58 -3.56 -25.37
N SER A 845 -35.12 -4.76 -25.00
CA SER A 845 -33.69 -5.05 -24.83
C SER A 845 -32.89 -4.90 -26.13
N GLY A 846 -33.50 -5.04 -27.31
CA GLY A 846 -32.83 -4.82 -28.60
C GLY A 846 -32.78 -3.36 -29.05
N ARG A 847 -33.35 -2.43 -28.26
CA ARG A 847 -33.53 -1.01 -28.61
C ARG A 847 -32.90 -0.10 -27.54
N PRO A 848 -31.56 0.08 -27.58
CA PRO A 848 -30.83 0.91 -26.60
C PRO A 848 -31.34 2.36 -26.53
N ASP A 849 -31.81 2.90 -27.65
CA ASP A 849 -32.39 4.23 -27.77
C ASP A 849 -33.64 4.40 -26.90
N GLU A 850 -34.54 3.41 -26.88
CA GLU A 850 -35.74 3.45 -26.04
C GLU A 850 -35.40 3.38 -24.55
N ILE A 851 -34.43 2.56 -24.18
CA ILE A 851 -33.96 2.44 -22.79
C ILE A 851 -33.30 3.76 -22.35
N ALA A 852 -32.45 4.35 -23.18
CA ALA A 852 -31.78 5.62 -22.90
C ALA A 852 -32.77 6.78 -22.76
N GLN A 853 -33.79 6.85 -23.62
CA GLN A 853 -34.86 7.85 -23.52
C GLN A 853 -35.68 7.68 -22.23
N GLY A 854 -36.06 6.44 -21.90
CA GLY A 854 -36.75 6.15 -20.64
C GLY A 854 -35.90 6.52 -19.41
N LEU A 855 -34.59 6.25 -19.46
CA LEU A 855 -33.65 6.65 -18.42
C LEU A 855 -33.54 8.17 -18.30
N GLU A 856 -33.45 8.92 -19.40
CA GLU A 856 -33.41 10.39 -19.36
C GLU A 856 -34.69 10.99 -18.75
N VAL A 857 -35.87 10.45 -19.11
CA VAL A 857 -37.16 10.81 -18.50
C VAL A 857 -37.12 10.55 -16.99
N ALA A 858 -36.63 9.38 -16.59
CA ALA A 858 -36.54 9.01 -15.18
C ALA A 858 -35.57 9.91 -14.40
N LEU A 859 -34.38 10.19 -14.94
CA LEU A 859 -33.38 11.08 -14.35
C LEU A 859 -33.98 12.47 -14.09
N ARG A 860 -34.70 13.02 -15.08
CA ARG A 860 -35.40 14.29 -14.93
C ARG A 860 -36.46 14.24 -13.83
N HIS A 861 -37.29 13.20 -13.82
CA HIS A 861 -38.37 13.06 -12.85
C HIS A 861 -37.83 12.95 -11.41
N MET A 862 -36.79 12.15 -11.18
CA MET A 862 -36.15 12.04 -9.86
C MET A 862 -35.59 13.39 -9.40
N TRP A 863 -34.94 14.13 -10.30
CA TRP A 863 -34.42 15.45 -10.00
C TRP A 863 -35.55 16.44 -9.62
N GLN A 864 -36.64 16.46 -10.39
CA GLN A 864 -37.81 17.30 -10.10
C GLN A 864 -38.41 16.98 -8.71
N ARG A 865 -38.52 15.69 -8.35
CA ARG A 865 -38.95 15.25 -7.02
C ARG A 865 -38.01 15.74 -5.92
N TRP A 866 -36.70 15.62 -6.11
CA TRP A 866 -35.71 16.11 -5.15
C TRP A 866 -35.76 17.64 -4.98
N CYS A 867 -35.89 18.39 -6.07
CA CYS A 867 -36.08 19.84 -6.02
C CYS A 867 -37.33 20.22 -5.21
N ALA A 868 -38.43 19.48 -5.41
CA ALA A 868 -39.68 19.64 -4.66
C ALA A 868 -39.63 19.14 -3.21
N GLY A 869 -38.50 18.53 -2.77
CA GLY A 869 -38.36 17.98 -1.42
C GLY A 869 -39.14 16.68 -1.19
N GLU A 870 -39.51 15.98 -2.26
CA GLU A 870 -40.21 14.72 -2.17
C GLU A 870 -39.24 13.56 -1.95
N MET A 871 -39.68 12.56 -1.17
CA MET A 871 -38.91 11.34 -0.95
C MET A 871 -38.88 10.46 -2.21
N PRO A 872 -37.83 9.64 -2.39
CA PRO A 872 -37.81 8.62 -3.44
C PRO A 872 -39.03 7.70 -3.40
N ALA A 873 -39.57 7.35 -4.57
CA ALA A 873 -40.71 6.45 -4.74
C ALA A 873 -40.51 5.55 -5.96
N SER A 874 -41.02 4.31 -5.94
CA SER A 874 -40.92 3.39 -7.08
C SER A 874 -41.84 3.86 -8.21
N PHE A 875 -41.38 3.81 -9.46
CA PHE A 875 -42.17 4.17 -10.64
C PHE A 875 -41.64 3.46 -11.90
N GLU A 876 -42.42 3.51 -12.98
CA GLU A 876 -42.00 3.03 -14.30
C GLU A 876 -41.81 4.21 -15.25
N ALA A 877 -40.74 4.20 -16.04
CA ALA A 877 -40.43 5.23 -17.02
C ALA A 877 -40.32 4.61 -18.41
N THR A 878 -41.01 5.22 -19.37
CA THR A 878 -40.95 4.88 -20.79
C THR A 878 -40.43 6.07 -21.58
N SER A 879 -40.15 5.86 -22.87
CA SER A 879 -39.85 6.97 -23.80
C SER A 879 -40.96 8.01 -23.90
N SER A 880 -42.20 7.67 -23.49
CA SER A 880 -43.36 8.56 -23.52
C SER A 880 -43.67 9.26 -22.19
N GLY A 881 -42.99 8.92 -21.09
CA GLY A 881 -43.21 9.55 -19.78
C GLY A 881 -43.17 8.57 -18.60
N ILE A 882 -43.68 9.02 -17.45
CA ILE A 882 -43.82 8.20 -16.25
C ILE A 882 -45.16 7.45 -16.27
N VAL A 883 -45.15 6.18 -15.87
CA VAL A 883 -46.30 5.28 -15.81
C VAL A 883 -46.49 4.81 -14.37
N GLY A 884 -47.73 4.89 -13.87
CA GLY A 884 -48.11 4.27 -12.59
C GLY A 884 -47.74 5.03 -11.31
N GLU A 885 -47.48 6.34 -11.37
CA GLU A 885 -47.29 7.14 -10.15
C GLU A 885 -48.60 7.17 -9.32
N PRO A 886 -48.57 6.89 -8.00
CA PRO A 886 -49.74 7.13 -7.16
C PRO A 886 -50.05 8.63 -7.17
N GLN A 887 -51.16 9.00 -7.81
CA GLN A 887 -51.62 10.39 -7.85
C GLN A 887 -51.80 10.89 -6.42
N LYS A 888 -51.16 12.02 -6.09
CA LYS A 888 -51.53 12.81 -4.91
C LYS A 888 -53.00 13.16 -5.04
N GLU A 889 -53.85 12.62 -4.16
CA GLU A 889 -55.12 13.26 -3.87
C GLU A 889 -54.81 14.70 -3.51
N ALA A 890 -55.24 15.63 -4.35
CA ALA A 890 -55.24 17.05 -4.02
C ALA A 890 -56.11 17.21 -2.77
N GLN A 891 -55.47 17.46 -1.62
CA GLN A 891 -56.22 17.85 -0.44
C GLN A 891 -56.91 19.20 -0.75
N PRO A 892 -58.22 19.32 -0.46
CA PRO A 892 -59.04 20.46 -0.87
C PRO A 892 -58.65 21.79 -0.21
#